data_AF-A0A9R0J6C9-F1
#
_entry.id   AF-A0A9R0J6C9-F1
#
_cell.length_a   1.000
_cell.length_b   1.000
_cell.length_c   1.000
_cell.angle_alpha   90.00
_cell.angle_beta   90.00
_cell.angle_gamma   90.00
#
_symmetry.space_group_name_H-M   'P 1'
#
loop_
_entity.id
_entity.type
_entity.pdbx_description
1 polymer ?
#
loop_
_entity_poly.entity_id
_entity_poly.type
_entity_poly.pdbx_seq_one_letter_code
_entity_poly.pdbx_strand_id
1 'polypeptide(L)'
;MVLDCIHQNKMKSTLFNLTLLLQLHLLVCLSENHFGDCITRFCGNLSIKYPFHLNNEQKSYCGYPGFEVYCRNDGLVLFNISRDTYVIRNISYETEKFEVVNYALAGDVLGGSGCLDSMKNLTFENNLIGFASNHDDMFVFPNCSGIVEGEYRENRVKCKGIAVYRNESRLSYLKENCNGEVIAVPYNDKGQSGGRITDTLGNGLMLNWTAYNCTDCLKTGGQCGFDAKNFQFNCYCPDRTHALHCVVTVVPHVQKKGLSGKVVGLGIGIGIGVFMLLVLALPIALWHLKKLRSGDSKFVARSVSLDGSASDMERGNIYFGVPLFSYRDLLEATDNFNESKELGDGGFGTVYYGKLKDGREVAVKRLYEKSFRRVEQFMNEVQILTRLRHQHLVSLYGCTSQHSRELLLVYEYVENGTVADHLHGEKAKPGSLTWAVRLGIAIETASALSYLHASDIIHRDVKTNNILLDNTFKVRVADFGLSRLFPTDVTHVSTAPQGTPGYLDPEYHQCYQLTGKSDVYSFGVVLIELISSLPAIDLERHRQEINLSNYAMNRIQRCAFDELVDPHLGFASDFKVRKMTTMVAELAFQCLQHDKEFRPSMDEVFKSLNRIESADFDALQEEEMAVERVKIQTSNLPPSPIENVHAQLLSNNQVHPPSPISVMDKWDSRSTIPSK
;
A
#
# COMPACT_ATOMS: atom_id res chain seq x y z
N MET A 1 15.04 -27.20 -17.14
CA MET A 1 14.10 -26.55 -18.09
C MET A 1 14.77 -25.47 -18.92
N VAL A 2 15.43 -24.44 -18.35
CA VAL A 2 16.10 -23.40 -19.16
C VAL A 2 17.42 -23.90 -19.77
N LEU A 3 18.23 -24.65 -19.02
CA LEU A 3 19.37 -25.40 -19.57
C LEU A 3 18.95 -26.41 -20.66
N ASP A 4 17.80 -27.09 -20.50
CA ASP A 4 17.27 -28.03 -21.51
C ASP A 4 16.76 -27.30 -22.77
N CYS A 5 16.16 -26.12 -22.59
CA CYS A 5 15.67 -25.24 -23.64
C CYS A 5 16.80 -24.73 -24.55
N ILE A 6 17.93 -24.31 -23.96
CA ILE A 6 19.09 -23.82 -24.72
C ILE A 6 19.71 -24.95 -25.57
N HIS A 7 19.65 -26.20 -25.10
CA HIS A 7 20.07 -27.36 -25.90
C HIS A 7 19.06 -27.77 -26.99
N GLN A 8 17.77 -27.46 -26.83
CA GLN A 8 16.74 -27.81 -27.81
C GLN A 8 16.62 -26.83 -28.99
N ASN A 9 17.16 -25.61 -28.89
CA ASN A 9 17.00 -24.57 -29.91
C ASN A 9 17.81 -24.79 -31.22
N LYS A 10 18.43 -25.97 -31.39
CA LYS A 10 19.00 -26.41 -32.69
C LYS A 10 18.09 -27.36 -33.50
N MET A 11 16.90 -27.73 -33.02
CA MET A 11 16.03 -28.63 -33.78
C MET A 11 14.52 -28.34 -33.65
N LYS A 12 13.96 -27.94 -34.81
CA LYS A 12 12.58 -28.16 -35.30
C LYS A 12 11.53 -27.06 -35.06
N SER A 13 11.35 -26.29 -36.13
CA SER A 13 10.06 -25.86 -36.69
C SER A 13 9.12 -27.05 -36.96
N THR A 14 7.87 -27.02 -36.47
CA THR A 14 6.59 -27.17 -37.24
C THR A 14 5.35 -27.34 -36.34
N LEU A 15 4.26 -26.67 -36.76
CA LEU A 15 2.81 -26.77 -36.42
C LEU A 15 2.33 -27.91 -35.49
N PHE A 16 1.41 -27.63 -34.53
CA PHE A 16 -0.02 -28.05 -34.61
C PHE A 16 -0.94 -27.48 -33.48
N ASN A 17 -2.04 -26.88 -33.94
CA ASN A 17 -3.43 -26.81 -33.45
C ASN A 17 -3.88 -26.16 -32.12
N LEU A 18 -4.49 -25.00 -32.37
CA LEU A 18 -5.57 -24.31 -31.67
C LEU A 18 -6.93 -24.84 -32.19
N THR A 19 -7.78 -25.44 -31.35
CA THR A 19 -9.27 -25.42 -31.45
C THR A 19 -9.92 -26.29 -30.37
N LEU A 20 -10.19 -25.75 -29.18
CA LEU A 20 -11.27 -26.24 -28.30
C LEU A 20 -11.53 -25.27 -27.13
N LEU A 21 -12.03 -24.04 -27.36
CA LEU A 21 -12.42 -23.17 -26.24
C LEU A 21 -13.43 -22.06 -26.62
N LEU A 22 -14.29 -22.31 -27.62
CA LEU A 22 -15.30 -21.34 -28.03
C LEU A 22 -16.71 -21.94 -27.97
N GLN A 23 -17.17 -22.34 -26.78
CA GLN A 23 -18.59 -22.64 -26.58
C GLN A 23 -19.06 -22.63 -25.12
N LEU A 24 -18.62 -21.65 -24.31
CA LEU A 24 -19.22 -21.45 -22.99
C LEU A 24 -19.25 -19.99 -22.52
N HIS A 25 -19.68 -19.03 -23.35
CA HIS A 25 -20.07 -17.70 -22.88
C HIS A 25 -21.39 -17.25 -23.53
N LEU A 26 -22.49 -17.78 -23.01
CA LEU A 26 -23.77 -17.10 -23.04
C LEU A 26 -24.51 -17.43 -21.74
N LEU A 27 -24.10 -16.76 -20.66
CA LEU A 27 -25.01 -16.49 -19.54
C LEU A 27 -25.16 -14.97 -19.44
N VAL A 28 -26.43 -14.57 -19.46
CA VAL A 28 -26.94 -13.22 -19.28
C VAL A 28 -26.38 -12.63 -17.99
N CYS A 29 -25.59 -11.54 -18.09
CA CYS A 29 -25.40 -10.63 -16.97
C CYS A 29 -26.74 -9.96 -16.69
N LEU A 30 -27.45 -10.41 -15.65
CA LEU A 30 -28.42 -9.57 -14.96
C LEU A 30 -27.64 -8.37 -14.42
N SER A 31 -27.92 -7.15 -14.90
CA SER A 31 -27.34 -5.96 -14.28
C SER A 31 -28.00 -5.79 -12.91
N GLU A 32 -27.33 -6.18 -11.84
CA GLU A 32 -27.72 -5.81 -10.48
C GLU A 32 -27.63 -4.29 -10.37
N ASN A 33 -28.79 -3.65 -10.22
CA ASN A 33 -28.92 -2.19 -10.24
C ASN A 33 -28.55 -1.60 -8.87
N HIS A 34 -27.26 -1.68 -8.52
CA HIS A 34 -26.70 -1.20 -7.25
C HIS A 34 -26.92 0.32 -7.01
N PHE A 35 -27.16 1.09 -8.07
CA PHE A 35 -27.41 2.54 -8.00
C PHE A 35 -28.66 2.88 -7.18
N GLY A 36 -29.75 2.12 -7.35
CA GLY A 36 -31.01 2.39 -6.65
C GLY A 36 -30.96 2.09 -5.15
N ASP A 37 -30.09 1.16 -4.75
CA ASP A 37 -29.99 0.68 -3.37
C ASP A 37 -29.31 1.70 -2.43
N CYS A 38 -28.41 2.54 -2.98
CA CYS A 38 -27.58 3.46 -2.21
C CYS A 38 -28.03 4.92 -2.23
N ILE A 39 -29.27 5.17 -2.65
CA ILE A 39 -29.88 6.51 -2.60
C ILE A 39 -29.95 7.00 -1.15
N THR A 40 -29.74 8.30 -0.96
CA THR A 40 -29.89 8.99 0.35
C THR A 40 -31.22 8.64 1.01
N ARG A 41 -31.18 8.25 2.28
CA ARG A 41 -32.37 8.02 3.11
C ARG A 41 -32.48 9.04 4.22
N PHE A 42 -33.65 9.16 4.82
CA PHE A 42 -33.91 10.06 5.93
C PHE A 42 -34.41 9.27 7.14
N CYS A 43 -33.86 9.57 8.31
CA CYS A 43 -34.37 9.08 9.58
C CYS A 43 -34.63 10.28 10.49
N GLY A 44 -35.91 10.53 10.78
CA GLY A 44 -36.33 11.78 11.41
C GLY A 44 -35.89 12.98 10.57
N ASN A 45 -35.08 13.87 11.16
CA ASN A 45 -34.56 15.07 10.50
C ASN A 45 -33.16 14.89 9.90
N LEU A 46 -32.54 13.71 10.02
CA LEU A 46 -31.17 13.45 9.55
C LEU A 46 -31.18 12.77 8.20
N SER A 47 -30.39 13.28 7.26
CA SER A 47 -30.11 12.60 6.00
C SER A 47 -28.96 11.61 6.19
N ILE A 48 -29.21 10.33 5.90
CA ILE A 48 -28.22 9.26 5.97
C ILE A 48 -27.67 8.99 4.57
N LYS A 49 -26.36 9.24 4.44
CA LYS A 49 -25.55 9.09 3.24
C LYS A 49 -24.21 8.47 3.62
N TYR A 50 -23.54 7.92 2.61
CA TYR A 50 -22.15 7.46 2.71
C TYR A 50 -21.28 8.47 3.47
N PRO A 51 -20.46 8.05 4.46
CA PRO A 51 -20.14 6.65 4.79
C PRO A 51 -21.18 5.90 5.62
N PHE A 52 -22.20 6.58 6.15
CA PHE A 52 -23.25 5.96 6.94
C PHE A 52 -24.28 5.22 6.07
N HIS A 53 -24.79 4.09 6.55
CA HIS A 53 -25.91 3.39 5.91
C HIS A 53 -26.95 2.94 6.93
N LEU A 54 -28.23 2.93 6.52
CA LEU A 54 -29.31 2.34 7.32
C LEU A 54 -29.40 0.83 7.09
N ASN A 55 -29.16 0.03 8.14
CA ASN A 55 -29.12 -1.44 8.03
C ASN A 55 -30.36 -2.08 7.36
N ASN A 56 -31.55 -1.54 7.61
CA ASN A 56 -32.81 -2.12 7.13
C ASN A 56 -33.32 -1.52 5.82
N GLU A 57 -32.76 -0.39 5.35
CA GLU A 57 -33.28 0.37 4.20
C GLU A 57 -32.27 0.51 3.06
N GLN A 58 -30.98 0.35 3.36
CA GLN A 58 -29.89 0.37 2.39
C GLN A 58 -29.13 -0.95 2.49
N LYS A 59 -28.56 -1.40 1.38
CA LYS A 59 -27.69 -2.59 1.42
C LYS A 59 -26.39 -2.25 2.14
N SER A 60 -25.76 -3.25 2.75
CA SER A 60 -24.50 -3.08 3.48
C SER A 60 -23.38 -2.47 2.63
N TYR A 61 -23.39 -2.70 1.31
CA TYR A 61 -22.43 -2.12 0.39
C TYR A 61 -22.65 -0.62 0.10
N CYS A 62 -23.68 0.02 0.65
CA CYS A 62 -23.95 1.45 0.47
C CYS A 62 -23.22 2.36 1.48
N GLY A 63 -22.56 1.76 2.48
CA GLY A 63 -21.83 2.49 3.51
C GLY A 63 -20.51 1.79 3.84
N TYR A 64 -19.70 2.46 4.65
CA TYR A 64 -18.39 1.97 5.04
C TYR A 64 -18.51 1.02 6.25
N PRO A 65 -17.75 -0.09 6.32
CA PRO A 65 -17.77 -1.00 7.47
C PRO A 65 -17.55 -0.28 8.80
N GLY A 66 -18.48 -0.45 9.76
CA GLY A 66 -18.44 0.24 11.06
C GLY A 66 -19.21 1.57 11.11
N PHE A 67 -19.80 2.02 10.00
CA PHE A 67 -20.68 3.20 9.93
C PHE A 67 -22.17 2.84 9.80
N GLU A 68 -22.52 1.63 10.23
CA GLU A 68 -23.91 1.16 10.27
C GLU A 68 -24.71 1.90 11.32
N VAL A 69 -25.87 2.44 10.92
CA VAL A 69 -26.81 3.13 11.81
C VAL A 69 -28.19 2.51 11.73
N TYR A 70 -28.95 2.64 12.81
CA TYR A 70 -30.32 2.12 12.92
C TYR A 70 -31.29 3.27 13.10
N CYS A 71 -32.37 3.28 12.31
CA CYS A 71 -33.46 4.23 12.52
C CYS A 71 -34.51 3.60 13.43
N ARG A 72 -34.80 4.26 14.56
CA ARG A 72 -35.92 3.90 15.43
C ARG A 72 -37.21 4.54 14.93
N ASN A 73 -38.35 3.92 15.24
CA ASN A 73 -39.68 4.35 14.76
C ASN A 73 -40.07 5.79 15.13
N ASP A 74 -39.44 6.37 16.17
CA ASP A 74 -39.62 7.76 16.60
C ASP A 74 -38.64 8.74 15.92
N GLY A 75 -37.88 8.28 14.93
CA GLY A 75 -36.96 9.09 14.14
C GLY A 75 -35.57 9.27 14.73
N LEU A 76 -35.20 8.54 15.79
CA LEU A 76 -33.84 8.57 16.33
C LEU A 76 -32.88 7.68 15.55
N VAL A 77 -31.69 8.22 15.28
CA VAL A 77 -30.59 7.49 14.66
C VAL A 77 -29.68 6.93 15.74
N LEU A 78 -29.62 5.59 15.83
CA LEU A 78 -28.80 4.87 16.79
C LEU A 78 -27.50 4.40 16.12
N PHE A 79 -26.41 4.50 16.86
CA PHE A 79 -25.07 4.13 16.44
C PHE A 79 -24.36 3.38 17.56
N ASN A 80 -23.80 2.20 17.27
CA ASN A 80 -23.20 1.34 18.28
C ASN A 80 -21.68 1.49 18.27
N ILE A 81 -21.08 1.82 19.41
CA ILE A 81 -19.62 1.95 19.59
C ILE A 81 -19.22 1.23 20.89
N SER A 82 -18.19 0.38 20.84
CA SER A 82 -17.61 -0.25 22.05
C SER A 82 -18.63 -0.98 22.93
N ARG A 83 -19.65 -1.59 22.31
CA ARG A 83 -20.81 -2.28 22.93
C ARG A 83 -21.85 -1.39 23.61
N ASP A 84 -21.69 -0.07 23.54
CA ASP A 84 -22.68 0.92 23.97
C ASP A 84 -23.44 1.50 22.77
N THR A 85 -24.68 1.93 23.01
CA THR A 85 -25.51 2.59 22.01
C THR A 85 -25.49 4.10 22.21
N TYR A 86 -25.27 4.82 21.12
CA TYR A 86 -25.28 6.27 21.04
C TYR A 86 -26.39 6.75 20.12
N VAL A 87 -26.94 7.92 20.40
CA VAL A 87 -27.88 8.64 19.53
C VAL A 87 -27.10 9.68 18.75
N ILE A 88 -27.17 9.63 17.42
CA ILE A 88 -26.63 10.69 16.57
C ILE A 88 -27.63 11.85 16.55
N ARG A 89 -27.19 13.03 16.99
CA ARG A 89 -27.98 14.26 16.95
C ARG A 89 -27.80 15.03 15.65
N ASN A 90 -26.57 15.02 15.11
CA ASN A 90 -26.24 15.78 13.92
C ASN A 90 -25.10 15.11 13.14
N ILE A 91 -25.13 15.23 11.81
CA ILE A 91 -24.09 14.75 10.90
C ILE A 91 -23.75 15.90 9.94
N SER A 92 -22.51 16.37 9.99
CA SER A 92 -21.98 17.38 9.07
C SER A 92 -21.06 16.71 8.04
N TYR A 93 -21.62 16.43 6.86
CA TYR A 93 -20.86 15.80 5.77
C TYR A 93 -19.76 16.70 5.20
N GLU A 94 -19.90 18.02 5.29
CA GLU A 94 -18.90 18.99 4.80
C GLU A 94 -17.66 19.05 5.70
N THR A 95 -17.85 18.86 7.01
CA THR A 95 -16.75 18.94 8.00
C THR A 95 -16.31 17.59 8.51
N GLU A 96 -16.93 16.50 8.02
CA GLU A 96 -16.68 15.11 8.40
C GLU A 96 -16.82 14.87 9.92
N LYS A 97 -17.83 15.52 10.53
CA LYS A 97 -18.08 15.48 11.99
C LYS A 97 -19.52 15.13 12.32
N PHE A 98 -19.72 14.38 13.40
CA PHE A 98 -21.04 14.00 13.89
C PHE A 98 -21.11 14.10 15.40
N GLU A 99 -22.27 14.51 15.91
CA GLU A 99 -22.52 14.68 17.33
C GLU A 99 -23.28 13.46 17.85
N VAL A 100 -22.74 12.82 18.88
CA VAL A 100 -23.34 11.65 19.51
C VAL A 100 -23.62 11.88 20.98
N VAL A 101 -24.68 11.28 21.49
CA VAL A 101 -25.00 11.26 22.94
C VAL A 101 -25.17 9.81 23.35
N ASN A 102 -24.53 9.38 24.43
CA ASN A 102 -24.75 8.04 24.94
C ASN A 102 -26.24 7.85 25.29
N TYR A 103 -26.87 6.81 24.78
CA TYR A 103 -28.30 6.57 24.93
C TYR A 103 -28.73 6.49 26.40
N ALA A 104 -27.89 5.93 27.28
CA ALA A 104 -28.18 5.84 28.72
C ALA A 104 -28.19 7.21 29.43
N LEU A 105 -27.45 8.19 28.88
CA LEU A 105 -27.27 9.54 29.43
C LEU A 105 -28.25 10.57 28.85
N ALA A 106 -29.04 10.18 27.85
CA ALA A 106 -29.94 11.07 27.13
C ALA A 106 -31.17 11.57 27.94
N GLY A 107 -31.26 11.21 29.22
CA GLY A 107 -32.28 11.67 30.18
C GLY A 107 -33.70 11.17 29.91
N ASP A 108 -34.66 11.69 30.70
CA ASP A 108 -36.09 11.34 30.65
C ASP A 108 -36.76 11.73 29.30
N VAL A 109 -36.09 12.52 28.45
CA VAL A 109 -36.61 13.02 27.16
C VAL A 109 -36.51 11.97 26.04
N LEU A 110 -35.62 10.97 26.16
CA LEU A 110 -35.36 9.97 25.11
C LEU A 110 -35.51 8.51 25.59
N GLY A 111 -35.93 8.31 26.85
CA GLY A 111 -36.19 7.00 27.47
C GLY A 111 -34.98 6.33 28.10
N GLY A 112 -33.92 7.09 28.43
CA GLY A 112 -32.73 6.57 29.11
C GLY A 112 -32.95 6.38 30.61
N SER A 113 -32.33 5.36 31.22
CA SER A 113 -32.45 5.08 32.67
C SER A 113 -31.82 6.14 33.57
N GLY A 114 -30.96 7.01 33.02
CA GLY A 114 -30.18 7.98 33.79
C GLY A 114 -29.10 7.32 34.67
N CYS A 115 -28.81 6.04 34.45
CA CYS A 115 -27.83 5.25 35.20
C CYS A 115 -26.55 4.99 34.42
N LEU A 116 -25.42 5.16 35.09
CA LEU A 116 -24.07 4.92 34.57
C LEU A 116 -23.53 3.50 34.82
N ASP A 117 -24.28 2.61 35.49
CA ASP A 117 -23.83 1.28 35.93
C ASP A 117 -23.38 0.33 34.80
N SER A 118 -23.64 0.68 33.54
CA SER A 118 -23.31 -0.12 32.36
C SER A 118 -22.25 0.51 31.44
N MET A 119 -21.79 1.75 31.71
CA MET A 119 -20.87 2.43 30.80
C MET A 119 -19.45 1.86 30.89
N LYS A 120 -18.77 1.79 29.75
CA LYS A 120 -17.35 1.42 29.67
C LYS A 120 -16.54 2.58 29.10
N ASN A 121 -15.22 2.50 29.24
CA ASN A 121 -14.33 3.44 28.57
C ASN A 121 -14.59 3.41 27.06
N LEU A 122 -14.83 4.58 26.48
CA LEU A 122 -15.08 4.71 25.05
C LEU A 122 -13.79 4.40 24.30
N THR A 123 -13.77 3.24 23.63
CA THR A 123 -12.66 2.83 22.76
C THR A 123 -13.16 2.67 21.34
N PHE A 124 -12.41 3.21 20.38
CA PHE A 124 -12.69 2.99 18.96
C PHE A 124 -11.91 1.76 18.50
N GLU A 125 -12.62 0.75 17.98
CA GLU A 125 -12.00 -0.50 17.50
C GLU A 125 -11.17 -0.30 16.20
N ASN A 126 -11.33 0.86 15.56
CA ASN A 126 -10.68 1.24 14.31
C ASN A 126 -10.32 2.74 14.30
N ASN A 127 -9.30 3.12 13.53
CA ASN A 127 -8.86 4.52 13.41
C ASN A 127 -9.76 5.38 12.50
N LEU A 128 -10.99 4.91 12.21
CA LEU A 128 -11.92 5.56 11.29
C LEU A 128 -12.81 6.60 11.98
N ILE A 129 -12.99 6.48 13.30
CA ILE A 129 -13.75 7.41 14.13
C ILE A 129 -12.86 7.88 15.27
N GLY A 130 -12.86 9.18 15.55
CA GLY A 130 -12.10 9.76 16.65
C GLY A 130 -12.78 10.99 17.24
N PHE A 131 -12.14 11.63 18.20
CA PHE A 131 -12.64 12.84 18.84
C PHE A 131 -12.33 14.09 17.98
N ALA A 132 -13.32 14.94 17.71
CA ALA A 132 -13.18 16.09 16.82
C ALA A 132 -12.67 17.39 17.50
N SER A 133 -12.57 17.42 18.83
CA SER A 133 -12.15 18.58 19.63
C SER A 133 -11.34 18.15 20.87
N ASN A 134 -10.65 19.11 21.51
CA ASN A 134 -10.09 18.94 22.86
C ASN A 134 -11.26 18.67 23.81
N HIS A 135 -11.52 17.40 24.09
CA HIS A 135 -12.49 16.98 25.10
C HIS A 135 -11.79 16.94 26.45
N ASP A 136 -12.56 17.19 27.49
CA ASP A 136 -12.14 16.90 28.85
C ASP A 136 -12.73 15.58 29.31
N ASP A 137 -11.99 14.89 30.16
CA ASP A 137 -12.44 13.63 30.74
C ASP A 137 -13.07 13.91 32.09
N MET A 138 -14.30 13.43 32.26
CA MET A 138 -14.93 13.32 33.56
C MET A 138 -14.72 11.90 34.08
N PHE A 139 -14.17 11.75 35.27
CA PHE A 139 -13.96 10.42 35.86
C PHE A 139 -15.14 10.04 36.74
N VAL A 140 -15.76 8.91 36.41
CA VAL A 140 -16.89 8.36 37.15
C VAL A 140 -16.42 7.16 37.96
N PHE A 141 -16.73 7.18 39.25
CA PHE A 141 -16.44 6.12 40.21
C PHE A 141 -17.75 5.44 40.63
N PRO A 142 -18.04 4.22 40.12
CA PRO A 142 -19.21 3.47 40.53
C PRO A 142 -19.03 2.83 41.91
N ASN A 143 -20.13 2.56 42.63
CA ASN A 143 -20.16 1.81 43.89
C ASN A 143 -19.26 2.35 45.02
N CYS A 144 -19.32 3.66 45.28
CA CYS A 144 -18.67 4.26 46.44
C CYS A 144 -19.48 4.01 47.72
N SER A 145 -18.95 3.21 48.66
CA SER A 145 -19.58 2.92 49.95
C SER A 145 -19.00 3.82 51.05
N GLY A 146 -19.48 5.05 51.14
CA GLY A 146 -19.11 5.96 52.24
C GLY A 146 -19.73 7.36 52.09
N ILE A 147 -20.17 7.94 53.21
CA ILE A 147 -20.63 9.32 53.27
C ILE A 147 -19.43 10.23 53.02
N VAL A 148 -19.34 10.83 51.83
CA VAL A 148 -18.40 11.90 51.56
C VAL A 148 -18.95 13.17 52.20
N GLU A 149 -18.55 13.44 53.44
CA GLU A 149 -18.97 14.61 54.20
C GLU A 149 -18.20 15.86 53.74
N GLY A 150 -18.94 16.92 53.42
CA GLY A 150 -18.42 18.23 52.96
C GLY A 150 -18.36 18.36 51.43
N GLU A 151 -19.19 19.25 50.86
CA GLU A 151 -19.23 19.72 49.46
C GLU A 151 -19.76 18.79 48.34
N TYR A 152 -19.78 17.47 48.47
CA TYR A 152 -20.18 16.56 47.36
C TYR A 152 -21.70 16.39 47.11
N ARG A 153 -22.54 17.34 47.54
CA ARG A 153 -24.01 17.25 47.36
C ARG A 153 -24.46 17.49 45.91
N GLU A 154 -23.65 18.12 45.05
CA GLU A 154 -24.09 18.51 43.70
C GLU A 154 -23.68 17.53 42.58
N ASN A 155 -22.80 16.55 42.84
CA ASN A 155 -22.25 15.65 41.81
C ASN A 155 -22.70 14.18 41.92
N ARG A 156 -23.78 13.89 42.68
CA ARG A 156 -24.35 12.53 42.74
C ARG A 156 -25.13 12.21 41.47
N VAL A 157 -24.68 11.19 40.75
CA VAL A 157 -25.44 10.57 39.66
C VAL A 157 -26.59 9.76 40.29
N LYS A 158 -27.75 9.66 39.61
CA LYS A 158 -28.95 8.93 40.09
C LYS A 158 -28.69 7.47 40.54
N CYS A 159 -27.56 6.85 40.21
CA CYS A 159 -27.35 5.39 40.34
C CYS A 159 -26.07 5.00 41.11
N LYS A 160 -25.92 5.46 42.36
CA LYS A 160 -24.86 5.02 43.31
C LYS A 160 -23.40 5.21 42.81
N GLY A 161 -23.10 6.30 42.11
CA GLY A 161 -21.74 6.68 41.71
C GLY A 161 -21.41 8.15 41.99
N ILE A 162 -20.11 8.46 42.09
CA ILE A 162 -19.59 9.84 42.22
C ILE A 162 -18.82 10.18 40.95
N ALA A 163 -19.14 11.32 40.34
CA ALA A 163 -18.45 11.85 39.16
C ALA A 163 -17.59 13.06 39.55
N VAL A 164 -16.36 13.13 39.03
CA VAL A 164 -15.36 14.15 39.38
C VAL A 164 -14.69 14.73 38.14
N TYR A 165 -14.52 16.05 38.13
CA TYR A 165 -13.88 16.81 37.05
C TYR A 165 -12.34 16.75 37.13
N ARG A 166 -11.69 16.96 35.97
CA ARG A 166 -10.23 17.00 35.78
C ARG A 166 -9.58 18.22 36.45
N ASN A 167 -9.63 18.31 37.79
CA ASN A 167 -8.72 19.13 38.60
C ASN A 167 -8.80 18.91 40.11
N GLU A 168 -9.36 17.79 40.58
CA GLU A 168 -9.39 17.52 42.02
C GLU A 168 -8.10 16.82 42.49
N SER A 169 -7.38 17.48 43.41
CA SER A 169 -6.25 16.95 44.18
C SER A 169 -6.59 15.72 45.05
N ARG A 170 -7.82 15.22 44.96
CA ARG A 170 -8.41 14.14 45.76
C ARG A 170 -8.72 12.87 44.95
N LEU A 171 -8.27 12.78 43.70
CA LEU A 171 -8.44 11.61 42.84
C LEU A 171 -7.89 10.31 43.47
N SER A 172 -6.83 10.41 44.27
CA SER A 172 -6.24 9.31 45.04
C SER A 172 -7.21 8.78 46.12
N TYR A 173 -7.86 9.66 46.87
CA TYR A 173 -8.80 9.31 47.93
C TYR A 173 -10.04 8.56 47.41
N LEU A 174 -10.52 8.92 46.21
CA LEU A 174 -11.68 8.26 45.60
C LEU A 174 -11.32 6.89 44.99
N LYS A 175 -10.10 6.74 44.45
CA LYS A 175 -9.59 5.42 44.01
C LYS A 175 -9.48 4.41 45.16
N GLU A 176 -9.23 4.87 46.39
CA GLU A 176 -9.10 4.01 47.56
C GLU A 176 -10.44 3.62 48.21
N ASN A 177 -11.50 4.43 48.01
CA ASN A 177 -12.77 4.29 48.72
C ASN A 177 -13.98 3.88 47.84
N CYS A 178 -13.81 3.82 46.52
CA CYS A 178 -14.84 3.38 45.58
C CYS A 178 -14.45 2.04 44.94
N ASN A 179 -15.35 1.05 45.00
CA ASN A 179 -15.10 -0.27 44.42
C ASN A 179 -15.65 -0.35 42.99
N GLY A 180 -14.81 -0.10 41.99
CA GLY A 180 -15.15 -0.28 40.57
C GLY A 180 -14.11 0.27 39.60
N GLU A 181 -14.20 -0.12 38.33
CA GLU A 181 -13.35 0.43 37.27
C GLU A 181 -13.70 1.91 37.03
N VAL A 182 -12.68 2.77 36.99
CA VAL A 182 -12.87 4.20 36.75
C VAL A 182 -13.22 4.41 35.28
N ILE A 183 -14.37 5.04 35.03
CA ILE A 183 -14.84 5.31 33.67
C ILE A 183 -14.48 6.75 33.32
N ALA A 184 -13.67 6.92 32.28
CA ALA A 184 -13.43 8.22 31.67
C ALA A 184 -14.55 8.52 30.67
N VAL A 185 -15.37 9.51 30.98
CA VAL A 185 -16.45 9.97 30.11
C VAL A 185 -16.02 11.28 29.45
N PRO A 186 -15.71 11.26 28.14
CA PRO A 186 -15.32 12.46 27.42
C PRO A 186 -16.53 13.38 27.29
N TYR A 187 -16.37 14.65 27.63
CA TYR A 187 -17.40 15.67 27.47
C TYR A 187 -16.84 16.95 26.83
N ASN A 188 -17.74 17.76 26.30
CA ASN A 188 -17.41 19.06 25.72
C ASN A 188 -17.82 20.17 26.68
N ASP A 189 -16.85 20.90 27.25
CA ASP A 189 -17.14 22.01 28.15
C ASP A 189 -17.62 23.22 27.35
N LYS A 190 -18.93 23.43 27.31
CA LYS A 190 -19.55 24.62 26.71
C LYS A 190 -19.59 25.82 27.67
N GLY A 191 -18.87 25.80 28.80
CA GLY A 191 -18.68 26.95 29.67
C GLY A 191 -19.85 27.30 30.59
N GLN A 192 -20.79 26.37 30.83
CA GLN A 192 -21.82 26.55 31.85
C GLN A 192 -21.32 26.04 33.21
N SER A 193 -20.68 26.94 33.95
CA SER A 193 -20.34 26.72 35.35
C SER A 193 -21.62 26.72 36.19
N GLY A 194 -22.04 25.55 36.69
CA GLY A 194 -23.12 25.42 37.69
C GLY A 194 -24.33 24.53 37.35
N GLY A 195 -24.32 23.75 36.26
CA GLY A 195 -25.40 22.80 35.92
C GLY A 195 -25.25 21.41 36.58
N ARG A 196 -26.34 20.61 36.65
CA ARG A 196 -26.23 19.21 37.10
C ARG A 196 -25.33 18.43 36.14
N ILE A 197 -24.48 17.56 36.68
CA ILE A 197 -23.51 16.75 35.91
C ILE A 197 -24.14 15.91 34.78
N THR A 198 -25.41 15.51 34.96
CA THR A 198 -26.21 14.82 33.94
C THR A 198 -26.49 15.69 32.72
N ASP A 199 -26.64 17.00 32.92
CA ASP A 199 -26.93 17.96 31.85
C ASP A 199 -25.64 18.22 31.04
N THR A 200 -24.48 18.29 31.71
CA THR A 200 -23.17 18.39 31.05
C THR A 200 -22.87 17.16 30.19
N LEU A 201 -23.18 15.95 30.70
CA LEU A 201 -23.04 14.70 29.95
C LEU A 201 -24.06 14.57 28.80
N GLY A 202 -25.23 15.20 28.93
CA GLY A 202 -26.27 15.25 27.89
C GLY A 202 -25.98 16.22 26.72
N ASN A 203 -24.89 17.00 26.80
CA ASN A 203 -24.49 17.98 25.78
C ASN A 203 -23.90 17.37 24.51
N GLY A 204 -23.62 16.06 24.53
CA GLY A 204 -23.11 15.32 23.39
C GLY A 204 -21.61 15.49 23.15
N LEU A 205 -21.07 14.51 22.43
CA LEU A 205 -19.68 14.36 22.06
C LEU A 205 -19.55 14.58 20.56
N MET A 206 -18.62 15.43 20.15
CA MET A 206 -18.32 15.63 18.73
C MET A 206 -17.25 14.65 18.28
N LEU A 207 -17.61 13.78 17.35
CA LEU A 207 -16.72 12.81 16.73
C LEU A 207 -16.39 13.23 15.31
N ASN A 208 -15.19 12.89 14.83
CA ASN A 208 -14.85 12.96 13.42
C ASN A 208 -14.93 11.55 12.82
N TRP A 209 -15.16 11.48 11.50
CA TRP A 209 -14.99 10.24 10.77
C TRP A 209 -13.98 10.38 9.64
N THR A 210 -13.45 9.25 9.18
CA THR A 210 -12.60 9.16 7.99
C THR A 210 -13.14 8.06 7.08
N ALA A 211 -13.43 8.40 5.82
CA ALA A 211 -13.89 7.47 4.79
C ALA A 211 -13.41 7.93 3.39
N TYR A 212 -13.61 7.11 2.35
CA TYR A 212 -13.25 7.51 0.98
C TYR A 212 -14.05 8.72 0.50
N ASN A 213 -13.43 9.55 -0.35
CA ASN A 213 -14.08 10.77 -0.85
C ASN A 213 -15.23 10.43 -1.82
N CYS A 214 -16.45 10.74 -1.41
CA CYS A 214 -17.67 10.50 -2.18
C CYS A 214 -18.03 11.67 -3.15
N THR A 215 -17.29 12.78 -3.10
CA THR A 215 -17.64 14.03 -3.78
C THR A 215 -17.71 13.90 -5.30
N ASP A 216 -16.71 13.28 -5.93
CA ASP A 216 -16.63 13.20 -7.40
C ASP A 216 -17.68 12.25 -7.99
N CYS A 217 -18.00 11.18 -7.26
CA CYS A 217 -19.09 10.28 -7.59
C CYS A 217 -20.44 11.00 -7.58
N LEU A 218 -20.75 11.73 -6.50
CA LEU A 218 -22.00 12.48 -6.40
C LEU A 218 -22.11 13.58 -7.46
N LYS A 219 -21.02 14.31 -7.74
CA LYS A 219 -20.98 15.37 -8.78
C LYS A 219 -21.28 14.84 -10.17
N THR A 220 -20.92 13.60 -10.46
CA THR A 220 -21.16 12.93 -11.75
C THR A 220 -22.49 12.17 -11.79
N GLY A 221 -23.32 12.29 -10.75
CA GLY A 221 -24.66 11.70 -10.68
C GLY A 221 -24.69 10.26 -10.16
N GLY A 222 -23.60 9.78 -9.56
CA GLY A 222 -23.50 8.46 -8.94
C GLY A 222 -23.93 8.42 -7.47
N GLN A 223 -24.03 7.23 -6.90
CA GLN A 223 -24.16 6.96 -5.47
C GLN A 223 -22.94 6.20 -4.97
N CYS A 224 -22.39 6.62 -3.84
CA CYS A 224 -21.22 5.99 -3.27
C CYS A 224 -21.57 4.72 -2.51
N GLY A 225 -20.63 3.79 -2.50
CA GLY A 225 -20.66 2.64 -1.63
C GLY A 225 -19.29 2.03 -1.46
N PHE A 226 -19.27 0.92 -0.75
CA PHE A 226 -18.06 0.23 -0.37
C PHE A 226 -18.26 -1.28 -0.45
N ASP A 227 -17.44 -1.93 -1.25
CA ASP A 227 -17.37 -3.39 -1.24
C ASP A 227 -16.52 -3.83 -0.06
N ALA A 228 -17.18 -4.25 1.02
CA ALA A 228 -16.51 -4.75 2.22
C ALA A 228 -15.69 -6.03 1.98
N LYS A 229 -15.98 -6.83 0.93
CA LYS A 229 -15.25 -8.07 0.63
C LYS A 229 -13.91 -7.78 -0.03
N ASN A 230 -13.89 -6.81 -0.94
CA ASN A 230 -12.69 -6.40 -1.68
C ASN A 230 -12.05 -5.10 -1.14
N PHE A 231 -12.61 -4.55 -0.06
CA PHE A 231 -12.23 -3.30 0.59
C PHE A 231 -12.09 -2.12 -0.39
N GLN A 232 -13.02 -2.04 -1.34
CA GLN A 232 -12.95 -1.12 -2.47
C GLN A 232 -14.09 -0.09 -2.41
N PHE A 233 -13.75 1.20 -2.56
CA PHE A 233 -14.74 2.23 -2.82
C PHE A 233 -15.33 2.06 -4.22
N ASN A 234 -16.65 2.14 -4.32
CA ASN A 234 -17.38 2.02 -5.56
C ASN A 234 -18.29 3.24 -5.75
N CYS A 235 -18.27 3.77 -6.96
CA CYS A 235 -19.27 4.72 -7.43
C CYS A 235 -20.30 3.97 -8.26
N TYR A 236 -21.47 3.71 -7.69
CA TYR A 236 -22.59 3.12 -8.40
C TYR A 236 -23.20 4.20 -9.30
N CYS A 237 -23.26 3.95 -10.60
CA CYS A 237 -23.84 4.87 -11.57
C CYS A 237 -25.05 4.22 -12.23
N PRO A 238 -25.95 5.01 -12.86
CA PRO A 238 -27.13 4.47 -13.53
C PRO A 238 -26.83 3.44 -14.63
N ASP A 239 -25.63 3.47 -15.21
CA ASP A 239 -25.16 2.53 -16.22
C ASP A 239 -24.49 1.29 -15.61
N ARG A 240 -23.44 1.49 -14.80
CA ARG A 240 -22.68 0.43 -14.11
C ARG A 240 -21.89 0.98 -12.94
N THR A 241 -21.28 0.09 -12.15
CA THR A 241 -20.33 0.48 -11.11
C THR A 241 -19.00 0.96 -11.71
N HIS A 242 -18.51 2.10 -11.24
CA HIS A 242 -17.20 2.67 -11.56
C HIS A 242 -16.37 2.83 -10.28
N ALA A 243 -15.05 2.99 -10.41
CA ALA A 243 -14.16 3.03 -9.26
C ALA A 243 -14.17 4.36 -8.48
N LEU A 244 -14.49 5.49 -9.12
CA LEU A 244 -14.35 6.84 -8.53
C LEU A 244 -15.50 7.79 -8.89
N HIS A 245 -15.92 7.82 -10.15
CA HIS A 245 -16.96 8.72 -10.66
C HIS A 245 -17.68 8.10 -11.87
N CYS A 246 -18.87 8.60 -12.19
CA CYS A 246 -19.60 8.16 -13.38
C CYS A 246 -18.95 8.74 -14.64
N VAL A 247 -18.58 7.85 -15.56
CA VAL A 247 -18.07 8.27 -16.87
C VAL A 247 -19.26 8.59 -17.76
N VAL A 248 -19.49 9.88 -18.00
CA VAL A 248 -20.45 10.31 -19.03
C VAL A 248 -19.85 9.98 -20.39
N THR A 249 -20.19 8.81 -20.93
CA THR A 249 -19.94 8.55 -22.34
C THR A 249 -20.93 9.41 -23.13
N VAL A 250 -20.43 10.52 -23.70
CA VAL A 250 -21.14 11.17 -24.80
C VAL A 250 -21.03 10.22 -25.97
N VAL A 251 -21.97 9.27 -26.06
CA VAL A 251 -22.07 8.40 -27.23
C VAL A 251 -22.50 9.28 -28.41
N PRO A 252 -21.68 9.44 -29.46
CA PRO A 252 -22.16 10.04 -30.69
C PRO A 252 -23.17 9.04 -31.26
N HIS A 253 -24.45 9.43 -31.31
CA HIS A 253 -25.46 8.65 -31.99
C HIS A 253 -25.08 8.58 -33.49
N VAL A 254 -24.40 7.52 -33.90
CA VAL A 254 -24.27 7.14 -35.30
C VAL A 254 -25.64 6.65 -35.74
N GLN A 255 -26.43 7.55 -36.33
CA GLN A 255 -27.69 7.20 -36.96
C GLN A 255 -27.42 6.32 -38.19
N LYS A 256 -27.97 5.10 -38.17
CA LYS A 256 -28.13 4.24 -39.34
C LYS A 256 -28.89 5.00 -40.42
N LYS A 257 -28.35 5.01 -41.64
CA LYS A 257 -29.03 5.51 -42.84
C LYS A 257 -30.33 4.73 -43.08
N GLY A 258 -31.45 5.39 -42.85
CA GLY A 258 -32.76 5.07 -43.42
C GLY A 258 -33.09 6.10 -44.49
N LEU A 259 -33.33 5.62 -45.69
CA LEU A 259 -33.66 6.40 -46.89
C LEU A 259 -35.08 7.00 -46.77
N SER A 260 -35.24 8.31 -46.95
CA SER A 260 -36.33 8.97 -47.72
C SER A 260 -36.51 10.46 -47.35
N GLY A 261 -36.63 11.32 -48.36
CA GLY A 261 -37.46 12.53 -48.29
C GLY A 261 -36.79 13.88 -48.02
N LYS A 262 -36.51 14.61 -49.11
CA LYS A 262 -36.35 16.07 -49.31
C LYS A 262 -36.68 17.03 -48.11
N VAL A 263 -35.82 18.04 -47.88
CA VAL A 263 -36.04 19.50 -48.13
C VAL A 263 -35.00 20.39 -47.41
N VAL A 264 -34.28 21.17 -48.23
CA VAL A 264 -33.64 22.50 -48.11
C VAL A 264 -33.73 23.31 -46.79
N GLY A 265 -32.58 23.86 -46.34
CA GLY A 265 -32.43 25.33 -46.21
C GLY A 265 -32.14 25.99 -44.85
N LEU A 266 -30.95 26.61 -44.77
CA LEU A 266 -30.61 27.89 -44.11
C LEU A 266 -30.34 27.94 -42.59
N GLY A 267 -29.11 28.33 -42.21
CA GLY A 267 -28.78 28.73 -40.83
C GLY A 267 -27.31 28.82 -40.42
N ILE A 268 -26.34 28.94 -41.34
CA ILE A 268 -24.92 29.21 -40.97
C ILE A 268 -24.65 30.69 -41.19
N GLY A 269 -24.61 31.47 -40.11
CA GLY A 269 -24.30 32.91 -40.21
C GLY A 269 -24.01 33.65 -38.91
N ILE A 270 -24.33 33.09 -37.74
CA ILE A 270 -24.21 33.84 -36.47
C ILE A 270 -23.04 33.35 -35.60
N GLY A 271 -22.58 32.10 -35.76
CA GLY A 271 -21.56 31.51 -34.87
C GLY A 271 -20.13 32.00 -35.09
N ILE A 272 -19.76 32.36 -36.33
CA ILE A 272 -18.35 32.65 -36.67
C ILE A 272 -17.92 34.05 -36.19
N GLY A 273 -18.83 35.03 -36.21
CA GLY A 273 -18.54 36.39 -35.75
C GLY A 273 -18.31 36.48 -34.24
N VAL A 274 -19.06 35.73 -33.45
CA VAL A 274 -18.94 35.70 -31.98
C VAL A 274 -17.65 35.02 -31.54
N PHE A 275 -17.24 33.94 -32.24
CA PHE A 275 -16.01 33.23 -31.93
C PHE A 275 -14.77 34.08 -32.21
N MET A 276 -14.75 34.83 -33.33
CA MET A 276 -13.61 35.69 -33.68
C MET A 276 -13.47 36.91 -32.74
N LEU A 277 -14.58 37.45 -32.23
CA LEU A 277 -14.53 38.54 -31.24
C LEU A 277 -14.01 38.08 -29.88
N LEU A 278 -14.34 36.86 -29.44
CA LEU A 278 -13.84 36.29 -28.18
C LEU A 278 -12.34 35.97 -28.22
N VAL A 279 -11.84 35.47 -29.35
CA VAL A 279 -10.42 35.14 -29.53
C VAL A 279 -9.53 36.40 -29.53
N LEU A 280 -10.05 37.54 -29.97
CA LEU A 280 -9.31 38.82 -29.97
C LEU A 280 -9.42 39.60 -28.66
N ALA A 281 -10.50 39.45 -27.89
CA ALA A 281 -10.71 40.17 -26.63
C ALA A 281 -9.95 39.56 -25.44
N LEU A 282 -9.76 38.23 -25.44
CA LEU A 282 -9.14 37.49 -24.33
C LEU A 282 -7.66 37.87 -24.08
N PRO A 283 -6.80 38.04 -25.10
CA PRO A 283 -5.40 38.43 -24.90
C PRO A 283 -5.26 39.86 -24.37
N ILE A 284 -6.14 40.77 -24.82
CA ILE A 284 -6.15 42.18 -24.41
C ILE A 284 -6.57 42.30 -22.93
N ALA A 285 -7.59 41.54 -22.51
CA ALA A 285 -8.03 41.50 -21.12
C ALA A 285 -6.96 40.93 -20.17
N LEU A 286 -6.25 39.87 -20.58
CA LEU A 286 -5.16 39.27 -19.79
C LEU A 286 -3.94 40.20 -19.68
N TRP A 287 -3.67 41.01 -20.71
CA TRP A 287 -2.61 42.02 -20.67
C TRP A 287 -2.94 43.19 -19.72
N HIS A 288 -4.20 43.63 -19.67
CA HIS A 288 -4.66 44.65 -18.72
C HIS A 288 -4.66 44.17 -17.26
N LEU A 289 -4.99 42.90 -17.00
CA LEU A 289 -4.96 42.31 -15.66
C LEU A 289 -3.53 42.11 -15.13
N LYS A 290 -2.55 41.85 -16.01
CA LYS A 290 -1.12 41.81 -15.63
C LYS A 290 -0.54 43.20 -15.36
N LYS A 291 -1.08 44.26 -15.97
CA LYS A 291 -0.60 45.65 -15.81
C LYS A 291 -1.11 46.36 -14.54
N LEU A 292 -2.11 45.81 -13.84
CA LEU A 292 -2.64 46.34 -12.58
C LEU A 292 -2.00 45.73 -11.31
N ARG A 293 -1.00 44.86 -11.44
CA ARG A 293 -0.31 44.21 -10.31
C ARG A 293 1.20 44.45 -10.24
N SER A 294 1.67 45.57 -10.80
CA SER A 294 3.01 46.09 -10.56
C SER A 294 2.92 47.55 -10.10
N GLY A 295 2.97 47.73 -8.79
CA GLY A 295 2.98 49.01 -8.08
C GLY A 295 3.29 48.74 -6.62
N ASP A 296 4.43 49.28 -6.17
CA ASP A 296 5.23 48.86 -5.03
C ASP A 296 4.77 49.47 -3.68
N SER A 297 5.35 48.90 -2.61
CA SER A 297 5.76 49.51 -1.33
C SER A 297 4.99 49.25 -0.02
N LYS A 298 5.71 48.49 0.84
CA LYS A 298 6.04 48.72 2.27
C LYS A 298 4.90 48.68 3.30
N PHE A 299 4.95 47.70 4.22
CA PHE A 299 4.69 47.96 5.65
C PHE A 299 5.34 46.92 6.58
N VAL A 300 6.41 47.39 7.26
CA VAL A 300 6.87 47.13 8.63
C VAL A 300 6.80 45.70 9.20
N ALA A 301 7.98 45.08 9.27
CA ALA A 301 8.29 43.99 10.17
C ALA A 301 8.25 44.47 11.64
N ARG A 302 7.56 43.74 12.50
CA ARG A 302 7.70 43.87 13.96
C ARG A 302 8.65 42.79 14.44
N SER A 303 9.86 43.20 14.75
CA SER A 303 10.86 42.44 15.50
C SER A 303 10.33 42.13 16.90
N VAL A 304 10.25 40.85 17.25
CA VAL A 304 10.38 40.42 18.65
C VAL A 304 11.73 39.74 18.75
N SER A 305 12.71 40.55 19.14
CA SER A 305 13.98 40.07 19.66
C SER A 305 13.72 39.44 21.02
N LEU A 306 14.16 38.21 21.22
CA LEU A 306 14.54 37.72 22.54
C LEU A 306 15.92 37.11 22.41
N ASP A 307 16.74 37.59 23.34
CA ASP A 307 18.19 37.66 23.31
C ASP A 307 18.86 36.28 23.42
N GLY A 308 20.10 36.23 22.96
CA GLY A 308 20.88 35.01 22.88
C GLY A 308 21.34 34.46 24.22
N SER A 309 21.55 33.15 24.24
CA SER A 309 22.66 32.55 24.98
C SER A 309 23.30 31.52 24.07
N ALA A 310 24.41 31.90 23.46
CA ALA A 310 25.37 30.96 22.92
C ALA A 310 26.10 30.33 24.12
N SER A 311 25.77 29.09 24.42
CA SER A 311 26.67 28.16 25.08
C SER A 311 26.10 26.75 24.93
N ASP A 312 27.00 25.87 24.49
CA ASP A 312 26.99 24.42 24.65
C ASP A 312 26.23 23.60 23.60
N MET A 313 27.03 23.23 22.59
CA MET A 313 27.00 21.95 21.90
C MET A 313 26.76 20.80 22.91
N GLU A 314 25.99 19.79 22.48
CA GLU A 314 25.69 18.53 23.19
C GLU A 314 24.51 18.54 24.18
N ARG A 315 23.31 18.25 23.65
CA ARG A 315 22.49 17.05 23.96
C ARG A 315 21.16 17.16 23.21
N GLY A 316 21.17 16.85 21.92
CA GLY A 316 19.95 16.86 21.10
C GLY A 316 18.90 15.94 21.69
N ASN A 317 17.64 16.40 21.78
CA ASN A 317 16.51 15.54 22.13
C ASN A 317 16.53 14.32 21.21
N ILE A 318 16.56 13.12 21.79
CA ILE A 318 16.60 11.86 21.05
C ILE A 318 15.16 11.37 20.89
N TYR A 319 14.74 11.07 19.66
CA TYR A 319 13.44 10.45 19.38
C TYR A 319 13.68 9.01 18.92
N PHE A 320 13.20 8.01 19.66
CA PHE A 320 13.44 6.58 19.37
C PHE A 320 14.91 6.20 19.12
N GLY A 321 15.87 6.89 19.75
CA GLY A 321 17.30 6.61 19.57
C GLY A 321 17.98 7.35 18.42
N VAL A 322 17.25 8.15 17.63
CA VAL A 322 17.84 8.99 16.57
C VAL A 322 17.88 10.49 16.93
N PRO A 323 18.88 11.23 16.41
CA PRO A 323 18.97 12.68 16.53
C PRO A 323 17.72 13.40 15.98
N LEU A 324 17.22 14.38 16.74
CA LEU A 324 16.22 15.32 16.24
C LEU A 324 16.87 16.52 15.54
N PHE A 325 16.39 16.81 14.35
CA PHE A 325 16.73 18.02 13.61
C PHE A 325 15.59 19.04 13.71
N SER A 326 15.93 20.32 13.85
CA SER A 326 14.93 21.38 13.77
C SER A 326 14.48 21.56 12.31
N TYR A 327 13.21 21.90 12.11
CA TYR A 327 12.71 22.23 10.77
C TYR A 327 13.54 23.32 10.09
N ARG A 328 13.97 24.33 10.87
CA ARG A 328 14.77 25.44 10.36
C ARG A 328 16.14 24.98 9.85
N ASP A 329 16.80 24.05 10.53
CA ASP A 329 18.09 23.53 10.08
C ASP A 329 17.96 22.76 8.76
N LEU A 330 16.89 21.98 8.60
CA LEU A 330 16.64 21.23 7.36
C LEU A 330 16.16 22.14 6.22
N LEU A 331 15.39 23.18 6.54
CA LEU A 331 15.01 24.22 5.59
C LEU A 331 16.25 24.94 5.04
N GLU A 332 17.20 25.30 5.91
CA GLU A 332 18.47 25.90 5.52
C GLU A 332 19.34 24.92 4.71
N ALA A 333 19.47 23.67 5.17
CA ALA A 333 20.28 22.65 4.51
C ALA A 333 19.81 22.33 3.08
N THR A 334 18.49 22.39 2.84
CA THR A 334 17.86 22.10 1.54
C THR A 334 17.67 23.36 0.67
N ASP A 335 18.16 24.52 1.10
CA ASP A 335 17.92 25.81 0.44
C ASP A 335 16.43 26.08 0.21
N ASN A 336 15.64 25.99 1.28
CA ASN A 336 14.18 26.12 1.28
C ASN A 336 13.45 25.08 0.42
N PHE A 337 13.90 23.82 0.44
CA PHE A 337 13.35 22.74 -0.40
C PHE A 337 13.34 23.13 -1.89
N ASN A 338 14.47 23.64 -2.37
CA ASN A 338 14.64 24.08 -3.76
C ASN A 338 14.38 22.91 -4.73
N GLU A 339 13.49 23.09 -5.70
CA GLU A 339 13.13 22.09 -6.72
C GLU A 339 14.37 21.61 -7.51
N SER A 340 15.38 22.47 -7.71
CA SER A 340 16.62 22.07 -8.39
C SER A 340 17.49 21.07 -7.59
N LYS A 341 17.19 20.88 -6.31
CA LYS A 341 17.85 19.90 -5.43
C LYS A 341 16.99 18.66 -5.19
N GLU A 342 15.88 18.52 -5.91
CA GLU A 342 15.06 17.32 -5.84
C GLU A 342 15.85 16.11 -6.37
N LEU A 343 15.87 15.05 -5.57
CA LEU A 343 16.49 13.77 -5.90
C LEU A 343 15.46 12.76 -6.40
N GLY A 344 14.19 12.95 -6.05
CA GLY A 344 13.10 12.13 -6.52
C GLY A 344 11.77 12.50 -5.84
N ASP A 345 10.68 12.25 -6.56
CA ASP A 345 9.31 12.47 -6.11
C ASP A 345 8.54 11.15 -6.19
N GLY A 346 8.10 10.64 -5.03
CA GLY A 346 7.47 9.34 -4.92
C GLY A 346 6.15 9.39 -4.16
N GLY A 347 5.43 8.27 -4.12
CA GLY A 347 4.12 8.17 -3.46
C GLY A 347 4.09 8.53 -1.97
N PHE A 348 5.26 8.58 -1.32
CA PHE A 348 5.40 8.86 0.11
C PHE A 348 5.98 10.24 0.41
N GLY A 349 6.34 11.01 -0.61
CA GLY A 349 6.91 12.35 -0.46
C GLY A 349 8.07 12.60 -1.42
N THR A 350 8.59 13.82 -1.32
CA THR A 350 9.68 14.31 -2.16
C THR A 350 10.99 14.26 -1.38
N VAL A 351 12.08 13.82 -2.02
CA VAL A 351 13.41 13.74 -1.42
C VAL A 351 14.29 14.85 -2.00
N TYR A 352 14.94 15.61 -1.12
CA TYR A 352 15.84 16.71 -1.51
C TYR A 352 17.27 16.41 -1.07
N TYR A 353 18.24 16.79 -1.89
CA TYR A 353 19.62 16.91 -1.45
C TYR A 353 19.75 18.09 -0.48
N GLY A 354 20.46 17.86 0.62
CA GLY A 354 20.77 18.89 1.60
C GLY A 354 22.21 18.79 2.08
N LYS A 355 22.72 19.91 2.61
CA LYS A 355 24.01 19.97 3.28
C LYS A 355 23.84 20.54 4.67
N LEU A 356 24.08 19.72 5.69
CA LEU A 356 23.97 20.12 7.10
C LEU A 356 25.08 21.12 7.47
N LYS A 357 24.88 21.85 8.58
CA LYS A 357 25.83 22.85 9.09
C LYS A 357 27.21 22.27 9.43
N ASP A 358 27.26 21.00 9.78
CA ASP A 358 28.50 20.25 10.03
C ASP A 358 29.20 19.78 8.74
N GLY A 359 28.65 20.10 7.57
CA GLY A 359 29.20 19.77 6.26
C GLY A 359 28.74 18.43 5.69
N ARG A 360 27.99 17.61 6.46
CA ARG A 360 27.47 16.33 5.96
C ARG A 360 26.44 16.54 4.86
N GLU A 361 26.58 15.78 3.79
CA GLU A 361 25.62 15.70 2.70
C GLU A 361 24.54 14.67 3.06
N VAL A 362 23.28 15.05 2.85
CA VAL A 362 22.12 14.28 3.32
C VAL A 362 21.01 14.26 2.27
N ALA A 363 20.21 13.20 2.30
CA ALA A 363 18.93 13.15 1.61
C ALA A 363 17.82 13.45 2.63
N VAL A 364 17.04 14.50 2.38
CA VAL A 364 15.94 14.93 3.26
C VAL A 364 14.61 14.55 2.59
N LYS A 365 13.97 13.51 3.10
CA LYS A 365 12.64 13.06 2.64
C LYS A 365 11.57 13.88 3.35
N ARG A 366 10.82 14.64 2.57
CA ARG A 366 9.68 15.45 2.99
C ARG A 366 8.39 14.69 2.67
N LEU A 367 7.76 14.12 3.70
CA LEU A 367 6.52 13.36 3.50
C LEU A 367 5.38 14.31 3.13
N TYR A 368 4.49 13.94 2.20
CA TYR A 368 3.41 14.84 1.75
C TYR A 368 2.42 15.19 2.86
N GLU A 369 2.07 16.48 2.93
CA GLU A 369 1.19 17.06 3.95
C GLU A 369 -0.26 16.53 3.89
N LYS A 370 -0.69 15.98 2.75
CA LYS A 370 -2.06 15.50 2.50
C LYS A 370 -2.23 13.98 2.54
N SER A 371 -1.18 13.21 2.84
CA SER A 371 -1.28 11.75 2.94
C SER A 371 -1.89 11.36 4.29
N PHE A 372 -3.05 10.68 4.27
CA PHE A 372 -3.70 10.12 5.47
C PHE A 372 -2.81 9.14 6.27
N ARG A 373 -1.73 8.64 5.65
CA ARG A 373 -0.75 7.72 6.26
C ARG A 373 0.59 8.36 6.58
N ARG A 374 0.73 9.68 6.44
CA ARG A 374 2.00 10.42 6.64
C ARG A 374 2.65 10.11 7.99
N VAL A 375 1.85 10.15 9.07
CA VAL A 375 2.34 9.89 10.43
C VAL A 375 2.68 8.41 10.61
N GLU A 376 1.84 7.49 10.11
CA GLU A 376 2.09 6.05 10.19
C GLU A 376 3.41 5.67 9.49
N GLN A 377 3.60 6.12 8.26
CA GLN A 377 4.82 5.88 7.47
C GLN A 377 6.05 6.48 8.13
N PHE A 378 5.93 7.71 8.65
CA PHE A 378 7.00 8.35 9.40
C PHE A 378 7.41 7.54 10.63
N MET A 379 6.45 7.17 11.48
CA MET A 379 6.72 6.41 12.70
C MET A 379 7.30 5.04 12.40
N ASN A 380 6.72 4.36 11.42
CA ASN A 380 7.15 3.04 10.99
C ASN A 380 8.58 3.04 10.47
N GLU A 381 8.91 3.99 9.59
CA GLU A 381 10.24 4.13 9.02
C GLU A 381 11.29 4.45 10.10
N VAL A 382 10.99 5.35 11.04
CA VAL A 382 11.86 5.62 12.20
C VAL A 382 12.02 4.38 13.08
N GLN A 383 10.92 3.70 13.42
CA GLN A 383 10.94 2.55 14.34
C GLN A 383 11.67 1.33 13.75
N ILE A 384 11.56 1.10 12.45
CA ILE A 384 12.24 0.02 11.75
C ILE A 384 13.72 0.37 11.59
N LEU A 385 14.06 1.51 10.99
CA LEU A 385 15.44 1.86 10.66
C LEU A 385 16.33 2.09 11.88
N THR A 386 15.77 2.54 13.01
CA THR A 386 16.52 2.64 14.28
C THR A 386 17.04 1.30 14.80
N ARG A 387 16.43 0.18 14.39
CA ARG A 387 16.77 -1.18 14.82
C ARG A 387 17.67 -1.92 13.83
N LEU A 388 17.80 -1.41 12.61
CA LEU A 388 18.53 -2.06 11.54
C LEU A 388 19.91 -1.47 11.36
N ARG A 389 20.91 -2.34 11.21
CA ARG A 389 22.27 -1.96 10.88
C ARG A 389 22.86 -2.98 9.92
N HIS A 390 22.98 -2.59 8.67
CA HIS A 390 23.51 -3.45 7.61
C HIS A 390 24.16 -2.59 6.52
N GLN A 391 25.28 -3.06 5.96
CA GLN A 391 26.07 -2.29 5.00
C GLN A 391 25.34 -1.97 3.70
N HIS A 392 24.33 -2.78 3.34
CA HIS A 392 23.53 -2.60 2.13
C HIS A 392 22.15 -1.98 2.38
N LEU A 393 21.93 -1.39 3.56
CA LEU A 393 20.74 -0.60 3.87
C LEU A 393 21.12 0.88 3.96
N VAL A 394 20.18 1.74 3.58
CA VAL A 394 20.32 3.19 3.78
C VAL A 394 20.31 3.53 5.27
N SER A 395 21.21 4.42 5.67
CA SER A 395 21.36 4.85 7.06
C SER A 395 20.44 6.04 7.35
N LEU A 396 19.60 5.92 8.37
CA LEU A 396 18.82 7.04 8.91
C LEU A 396 19.70 7.85 9.88
N TYR A 397 19.98 9.11 9.55
CA TYR A 397 20.73 10.03 10.41
C TYR A 397 19.85 10.73 11.44
N GLY A 398 18.57 10.90 11.16
CA GLY A 398 17.61 11.44 12.13
C GLY A 398 16.31 11.91 11.50
N CYS A 399 15.53 12.63 12.27
CA CYS A 399 14.21 13.09 11.85
C CYS A 399 13.79 14.39 12.54
N THR A 400 12.67 14.98 12.12
CA THR A 400 12.03 16.05 12.89
C THR A 400 11.18 15.49 14.03
N SER A 401 10.85 16.33 15.01
CA SER A 401 9.90 15.94 16.07
C SER A 401 8.54 15.60 15.46
N GLN A 402 7.82 14.64 16.05
CA GLN A 402 6.42 14.32 15.68
C GLN A 402 5.46 15.52 15.79
N HIS A 403 5.82 16.53 16.61
CA HIS A 403 5.06 17.77 16.78
C HIS A 403 5.56 18.91 15.87
N SER A 404 6.56 18.63 15.02
CA SER A 404 7.03 19.57 14.01
C SER A 404 5.93 19.84 13.00
N ARG A 405 5.90 21.07 12.47
CA ARG A 405 5.02 21.46 11.36
C ARG A 405 5.12 20.48 10.18
N GLU A 406 6.32 19.97 9.95
CA GLU A 406 6.58 19.00 8.89
C GLU A 406 7.35 17.78 9.42
N LEU A 407 6.93 16.62 8.94
CA LEU A 407 7.57 15.32 9.20
C LEU A 407 8.62 15.09 8.12
N LEU A 408 9.89 15.17 8.53
CA LEU A 408 11.07 15.06 7.66
C LEU A 408 11.97 13.95 8.18
N LEU A 409 12.49 13.13 7.28
CA LEU A 409 13.46 12.08 7.55
C LEU A 409 14.78 12.45 6.88
N VAL A 410 15.89 12.25 7.58
CA VAL A 410 17.24 12.64 7.15
C VAL A 410 18.08 11.38 7.00
N TYR A 411 18.53 11.09 5.78
CA TYR A 411 19.32 9.92 5.44
C TYR A 411 20.72 10.32 4.97
N GLU A 412 21.61 9.33 4.88
CA GLU A 412 22.81 9.47 4.07
C GLU A 412 22.45 9.79 2.61
N TYR A 413 23.23 10.68 1.99
CA TYR A 413 23.13 10.94 0.56
C TYR A 413 23.90 9.87 -0.22
N VAL A 414 23.26 9.31 -1.26
CA VAL A 414 23.82 8.26 -2.11
C VAL A 414 23.94 8.80 -3.54
N GLU A 415 25.16 9.07 -3.97
CA GLU A 415 25.49 9.91 -5.12
C GLU A 415 25.09 9.34 -6.49
N ASN A 416 25.19 8.03 -6.69
CA ASN A 416 24.99 7.44 -8.02
C ASN A 416 23.52 7.20 -8.38
N GLY A 417 22.57 7.61 -7.55
CA GLY A 417 21.13 7.48 -7.83
C GLY A 417 20.64 6.04 -7.70
N THR A 418 19.55 5.71 -8.39
CA THR A 418 18.86 4.41 -8.28
C THR A 418 19.27 3.44 -9.38
N VAL A 419 19.12 2.14 -9.17
CA VAL A 419 19.35 1.12 -10.21
C VAL A 419 18.46 1.37 -11.44
N ALA A 420 17.23 1.83 -11.26
CA ALA A 420 16.31 2.18 -12.34
C ALA A 420 16.91 3.25 -13.27
N ASP A 421 17.57 4.27 -12.71
CA ASP A 421 18.21 5.35 -13.48
C ASP A 421 19.27 4.82 -14.45
N HIS A 422 19.99 3.76 -14.06
CA HIS A 422 21.06 3.14 -14.85
C HIS A 422 20.56 2.08 -15.84
N LEU A 423 19.40 1.47 -15.61
CA LEU A 423 18.84 0.45 -16.50
C LEU A 423 17.99 1.06 -17.61
N HIS A 424 17.05 1.94 -17.25
CA HIS A 424 16.05 2.48 -18.19
C HIS A 424 15.74 3.97 -17.99
N GLY A 425 16.43 4.65 -17.07
CA GLY A 425 16.30 6.09 -16.84
C GLY A 425 17.38 6.96 -17.50
N GLU A 426 17.60 8.16 -16.97
CA GLU A 426 18.46 9.19 -17.57
C GLU A 426 19.95 8.82 -17.62
N LYS A 427 20.39 7.93 -16.73
CA LYS A 427 21.78 7.45 -16.66
C LYS A 427 22.00 6.20 -17.52
N ALA A 428 20.95 5.65 -18.12
CA ALA A 428 21.03 4.46 -18.94
C ALA A 428 21.92 4.71 -20.17
N LYS A 429 23.04 4.01 -20.23
CA LYS A 429 23.96 4.02 -21.36
C LYS A 429 24.25 2.58 -21.77
N PRO A 430 24.20 2.25 -23.07
CA PRO A 430 24.52 0.91 -23.55
C PRO A 430 25.86 0.41 -23.02
N GLY A 431 25.86 -0.75 -22.36
CA GLY A 431 27.06 -1.38 -21.79
C GLY A 431 27.67 -0.69 -20.55
N SER A 432 27.07 0.37 -20.01
CA SER A 432 27.60 1.06 -18.83
C SER A 432 27.53 0.22 -17.55
N LEU A 433 26.45 -0.55 -17.39
CA LEU A 433 26.26 -1.47 -16.27
C LEU A 433 26.57 -2.91 -16.73
N THR A 434 27.83 -3.32 -16.59
CA THR A 434 28.30 -4.66 -17.00
C THR A 434 27.61 -5.77 -16.22
N TRP A 435 27.60 -7.00 -16.75
CA TRP A 435 27.01 -8.16 -16.07
C TRP A 435 27.58 -8.37 -14.66
N ALA A 436 28.90 -8.22 -14.48
CA ALA A 436 29.54 -8.38 -13.16
C ALA A 436 28.99 -7.38 -12.14
N VAL A 437 28.79 -6.12 -12.53
CA VAL A 437 28.18 -5.10 -11.67
C VAL A 437 26.73 -5.45 -11.35
N ARG A 438 25.94 -5.88 -12.34
CA ARG A 438 24.53 -6.28 -12.15
C ARG A 438 24.38 -7.49 -11.23
N LEU A 439 25.26 -8.49 -11.36
CA LEU A 439 25.29 -9.65 -10.46
C LEU A 439 25.67 -9.22 -9.03
N GLY A 440 26.64 -8.32 -8.87
CA GLY A 440 26.97 -7.72 -7.58
C GLY A 440 25.77 -7.01 -6.94
N ILE A 441 25.04 -6.19 -7.71
CA ILE A 441 23.81 -5.53 -7.26
C ILE A 441 22.77 -6.56 -6.79
N ALA A 442 22.57 -7.64 -7.54
CA ALA A 442 21.65 -8.71 -7.15
C ALA A 442 22.06 -9.38 -5.82
N ILE A 443 23.34 -9.73 -5.67
CA ILE A 443 23.88 -10.37 -4.46
C ILE A 443 23.73 -9.46 -3.24
N GLU A 444 24.11 -8.19 -3.36
CA GLU A 444 24.08 -7.23 -2.26
C GLU A 444 22.65 -6.88 -1.85
N THR A 445 21.73 -6.77 -2.83
CA THR A 445 20.30 -6.60 -2.55
C THR A 445 19.72 -7.83 -1.86
N ALA A 446 20.04 -9.04 -2.33
CA ALA A 446 19.58 -10.27 -1.71
C ALA A 446 20.13 -10.43 -0.27
N SER A 447 21.37 -10.02 -0.02
CA SER A 447 21.98 -9.95 1.31
C SER A 447 21.17 -9.03 2.24
N ALA A 448 20.84 -7.83 1.77
CA ALA A 448 20.03 -6.88 2.53
C ALA A 448 18.65 -7.43 2.88
N LEU A 449 17.92 -7.99 1.91
CA LEU A 449 16.59 -8.55 2.10
C LEU A 449 16.60 -9.80 3.00
N SER A 450 17.62 -10.65 2.86
CA SER A 450 17.84 -11.79 3.76
C SER A 450 18.01 -11.34 5.21
N TYR A 451 18.80 -10.27 5.44
CA TYR A 451 18.95 -9.66 6.76
C TYR A 451 17.63 -9.10 7.31
N LEU A 452 16.83 -8.42 6.48
CA LEU A 452 15.50 -7.93 6.89
C LEU A 452 14.58 -9.07 7.32
N HIS A 453 14.50 -10.14 6.52
CA HIS A 453 13.64 -11.28 6.82
C HIS A 453 14.10 -12.04 8.07
N ALA A 454 15.41 -12.15 8.29
CA ALA A 454 15.96 -12.69 9.53
C ALA A 454 15.71 -11.81 10.77
N SER A 455 15.36 -10.53 10.55
CA SER A 455 14.97 -9.57 11.58
C SER A 455 13.44 -9.41 11.67
N ASP A 456 12.67 -10.35 11.12
CA ASP A 456 11.21 -10.36 11.05
C ASP A 456 10.62 -9.09 10.41
N ILE A 457 11.29 -8.54 9.39
CA ILE A 457 10.84 -7.34 8.67
C ILE A 457 10.61 -7.68 7.20
N ILE A 458 9.41 -7.36 6.70
CA ILE A 458 9.07 -7.46 5.28
C ILE A 458 9.11 -6.05 4.68
N HIS A 459 9.86 -5.87 3.60
CA HIS A 459 10.08 -4.57 2.96
C HIS A 459 8.83 -4.03 2.27
N ARG A 460 8.12 -4.89 1.51
CA ARG A 460 6.86 -4.66 0.76
C ARG A 460 6.94 -3.77 -0.47
N ASP A 461 8.01 -3.02 -0.65
CA ASP A 461 8.21 -2.18 -1.84
C ASP A 461 9.60 -2.35 -2.47
N VAL A 462 10.01 -3.61 -2.67
CA VAL A 462 11.28 -3.93 -3.35
C VAL A 462 11.14 -3.64 -4.85
N LYS A 463 11.94 -2.70 -5.36
CA LYS A 463 11.97 -2.29 -6.77
C LYS A 463 13.29 -1.58 -7.09
N THR A 464 13.64 -1.48 -8.37
CA THR A 464 14.90 -0.84 -8.81
C THR A 464 15.00 0.66 -8.44
N ASN A 465 13.88 1.37 -8.26
CA ASN A 465 13.86 2.75 -7.74
C ASN A 465 14.20 2.86 -6.23
N ASN A 466 14.07 1.77 -5.47
CA ASN A 466 14.36 1.73 -4.03
C ASN A 466 15.73 1.10 -3.73
N ILE A 467 16.52 0.80 -4.76
CA ILE A 467 17.87 0.27 -4.66
C ILE A 467 18.81 1.35 -5.17
N LEU A 468 19.53 2.01 -4.28
CA LEU A 468 20.48 3.06 -4.62
C LEU A 468 21.89 2.52 -4.78
N LEU A 469 22.71 3.24 -5.53
CA LEU A 469 24.11 2.90 -5.80
C LEU A 469 25.02 4.00 -5.28
N ASP A 470 26.06 3.64 -4.54
CA ASP A 470 27.11 4.58 -4.15
C ASP A 470 28.15 4.78 -5.26
N ASN A 471 29.18 5.59 -4.99
CA ASN A 471 30.26 5.90 -5.94
C ASN A 471 31.05 4.67 -6.44
N THR A 472 30.99 3.57 -5.69
CA THR A 472 31.62 2.30 -6.03
C THR A 472 30.64 1.26 -6.57
N PHE A 473 29.41 1.69 -6.91
CA PHE A 473 28.30 0.85 -7.36
C PHE A 473 27.87 -0.20 -6.32
N LYS A 474 28.07 0.10 -5.02
CA LYS A 474 27.54 -0.73 -3.92
C LYS A 474 26.12 -0.34 -3.58
N VAL A 475 25.33 -1.35 -3.21
CA VAL A 475 23.89 -1.21 -2.97
C VAL A 475 23.57 -0.57 -1.64
N ARG A 476 22.58 0.33 -1.64
CA ARG A 476 21.83 0.80 -0.46
C ARG A 476 20.33 0.67 -0.72
N VAL A 477 19.69 -0.31 -0.09
CA VAL A 477 18.21 -0.46 -0.14
C VAL A 477 17.57 0.61 0.75
N ALA A 478 16.55 1.29 0.22
CA ALA A 478 15.86 2.40 0.85
C ALA A 478 14.33 2.28 0.78
N ASP A 479 13.66 3.27 1.38
CA ASP A 479 12.21 3.45 1.42
C ASP A 479 11.46 2.39 2.24
N PHE A 480 11.56 2.52 3.56
CA PHE A 480 10.93 1.62 4.53
C PHE A 480 9.52 2.06 4.95
N GLY A 481 8.96 3.05 4.27
CA GLY A 481 7.66 3.64 4.65
C GLY A 481 6.51 2.63 4.65
N LEU A 482 6.56 1.62 3.78
CA LEU A 482 5.58 0.53 3.72
C LEU A 482 5.97 -0.71 4.53
N SER A 483 7.23 -0.82 4.97
CA SER A 483 7.76 -2.03 5.60
C SER A 483 6.97 -2.41 6.84
N ARG A 484 7.03 -3.68 7.26
CA ARG A 484 6.24 -4.11 8.40
C ARG A 484 6.99 -5.15 9.22
N LEU A 485 6.90 -5.00 10.54
CA LEU A 485 7.28 -6.04 11.48
C LEU A 485 6.31 -7.21 11.34
N PHE A 486 6.86 -8.38 11.13
CA PHE A 486 6.15 -9.64 11.14
C PHE A 486 5.96 -10.06 12.61
N PRO A 487 4.72 -10.22 13.09
CA PRO A 487 4.49 -10.64 14.47
C PRO A 487 5.10 -12.02 14.71
N THR A 488 5.66 -12.22 15.91
CA THR A 488 6.04 -13.56 16.37
C THR A 488 4.79 -14.45 16.39
N ASP A 489 4.94 -15.72 16.00
CA ASP A 489 3.91 -16.78 16.07
C ASP A 489 2.78 -16.74 15.02
N VAL A 490 2.94 -16.02 13.90
CA VAL A 490 2.02 -16.09 12.75
C VAL A 490 2.72 -16.53 11.47
N THR A 491 2.01 -17.19 10.55
CA THR A 491 2.57 -17.61 9.24
C THR A 491 2.43 -16.56 8.15
N HIS A 492 1.59 -15.54 8.38
CA HIS A 492 1.34 -14.43 7.47
C HIS A 492 0.78 -13.22 8.23
N VAL A 493 0.86 -12.06 7.59
CA VAL A 493 0.16 -10.85 8.05
C VAL A 493 -1.00 -10.56 7.10
N SER A 494 -2.24 -10.62 7.61
CA SER A 494 -3.42 -10.23 6.85
C SER A 494 -3.51 -8.71 6.75
N THR A 495 -3.25 -8.15 5.57
CA THR A 495 -3.23 -6.70 5.36
C THR A 495 -3.49 -6.32 3.92
N ALA A 496 -4.20 -5.21 3.71
CA ALA A 496 -4.48 -4.65 2.38
C ALA A 496 -3.21 -4.59 1.51
N PRO A 497 -3.24 -5.13 0.27
CA PRO A 497 -2.17 -5.07 -0.71
C PRO A 497 -1.62 -3.66 -0.85
N GLN A 498 -0.33 -3.52 -0.62
CA GLN A 498 0.44 -2.29 -0.77
C GLN A 498 1.76 -2.64 -1.42
N GLY A 499 2.22 -1.77 -2.32
CA GLY A 499 3.45 -1.94 -3.10
C GLY A 499 3.30 -1.27 -4.46
N THR A 500 4.36 -1.29 -5.24
CA THR A 500 4.39 -0.69 -6.59
C THR A 500 3.82 -1.65 -7.64
N PRO A 501 2.89 -1.20 -8.51
CA PRO A 501 2.45 -1.99 -9.65
C PRO A 501 3.63 -2.51 -10.48
N GLY A 502 3.55 -3.75 -10.96
CA GLY A 502 4.65 -4.42 -11.67
C GLY A 502 5.44 -5.36 -10.77
N TYR A 503 5.69 -4.95 -9.52
CA TYR A 503 6.45 -5.70 -8.52
C TYR A 503 5.58 -6.40 -7.48
N LEU A 504 4.30 -6.01 -7.39
CA LEU A 504 3.38 -6.53 -6.38
C LEU A 504 3.12 -8.03 -6.58
N ASP A 505 3.35 -8.80 -5.52
CA ASP A 505 3.07 -10.23 -5.45
C ASP A 505 1.59 -10.52 -5.78
N PRO A 506 1.29 -11.31 -6.83
CA PRO A 506 -0.07 -11.58 -7.26
C PRO A 506 -0.85 -12.42 -6.24
N GLU A 507 -0.22 -13.36 -5.53
CA GLU A 507 -0.89 -14.14 -4.49
C GLU A 507 -1.20 -13.25 -3.29
N TYR A 508 -0.26 -12.41 -2.89
CA TYR A 508 -0.52 -11.42 -1.84
C TYR A 508 -1.67 -10.48 -2.21
N HIS A 509 -1.69 -9.98 -3.45
CA HIS A 509 -2.77 -9.15 -3.96
C HIS A 509 -4.14 -9.85 -3.92
N GLN A 510 -4.19 -11.14 -4.23
CA GLN A 510 -5.42 -11.92 -4.27
C GLN A 510 -5.90 -12.36 -2.88
N CYS A 511 -4.98 -12.83 -2.03
CA CYS A 511 -5.29 -13.49 -0.77
C CYS A 511 -5.14 -12.58 0.45
N TYR A 512 -4.62 -11.36 0.30
CA TYR A 512 -4.35 -10.40 1.38
C TYR A 512 -3.36 -10.91 2.44
N GLN A 513 -2.63 -11.99 2.14
CA GLN A 513 -1.66 -12.63 3.04
C GLN A 513 -0.24 -12.19 2.71
N LEU A 514 0.30 -11.26 3.49
CA LEU A 514 1.67 -10.81 3.34
C LEU A 514 2.63 -11.79 4.02
N THR A 515 3.70 -12.18 3.31
CA THR A 515 4.79 -13.01 3.84
C THR A 515 6.14 -12.53 3.31
N GLY A 516 7.25 -13.04 3.85
CA GLY A 516 8.58 -12.78 3.27
C GLY A 516 8.69 -13.21 1.80
N LYS A 517 7.88 -14.19 1.36
CA LYS A 517 7.81 -14.62 -0.04
C LYS A 517 7.22 -13.56 -0.99
N SER A 518 6.56 -12.53 -0.46
CA SER A 518 6.10 -11.40 -1.26
C SER A 518 7.27 -10.52 -1.71
N ASP A 519 8.25 -10.27 -0.83
CA ASP A 519 9.49 -9.58 -1.23
C ASP A 519 10.31 -10.44 -2.20
N VAL A 520 10.28 -11.77 -2.07
CA VAL A 520 10.96 -12.69 -3.01
C VAL A 520 10.40 -12.51 -4.42
N TYR A 521 9.07 -12.41 -4.57
CA TYR A 521 8.46 -12.16 -5.87
C TYR A 521 8.91 -10.81 -6.46
N SER A 522 8.85 -9.75 -5.67
CA SER A 522 9.30 -8.41 -6.09
C SER A 522 10.78 -8.39 -6.48
N PHE A 523 11.63 -9.10 -5.73
CA PHE A 523 13.05 -9.28 -6.06
C PHE A 523 13.24 -10.09 -7.35
N GLY A 524 12.39 -11.08 -7.62
CA GLY A 524 12.36 -11.79 -8.90
C GLY A 524 12.16 -10.85 -10.09
N VAL A 525 11.30 -9.84 -9.95
CA VAL A 525 11.12 -8.80 -10.98
C VAL A 525 12.40 -7.97 -11.15
N VAL A 526 13.06 -7.58 -10.04
CA VAL A 526 14.35 -6.86 -10.07
C VAL A 526 15.42 -7.68 -10.79
N LEU A 527 15.50 -9.00 -10.57
CA LEU A 527 16.44 -9.86 -11.29
C LEU A 527 16.18 -9.83 -12.81
N ILE A 528 14.92 -9.84 -13.24
CA ILE A 528 14.57 -9.75 -14.66
C ILE A 528 14.90 -8.37 -15.23
N GLU A 529 14.67 -7.28 -14.50
CA GLU A 529 15.11 -5.94 -14.93
C GLU A 529 16.63 -5.88 -15.09
N LEU A 530 17.39 -6.46 -14.16
CA LEU A 530 18.86 -6.55 -14.25
C LEU A 530 19.31 -7.39 -15.46
N ILE A 531 18.57 -8.40 -15.88
CA ILE A 531 18.89 -9.22 -17.06
C ILE A 531 18.53 -8.51 -18.36
N SER A 532 17.39 -7.82 -18.40
CA SER A 532 16.76 -7.34 -19.64
C SER A 532 16.94 -5.84 -19.91
N SER A 533 17.25 -5.05 -18.88
CA SER A 533 17.18 -3.58 -18.92
C SER A 533 15.80 -3.02 -19.28
N LEU A 534 14.75 -3.86 -19.23
CA LEU A 534 13.39 -3.46 -19.54
C LEU A 534 12.67 -2.95 -18.28
N PRO A 535 11.76 -1.98 -18.40
CA PRO A 535 10.96 -1.53 -17.27
C PRO A 535 9.94 -2.60 -16.84
N ALA A 536 9.69 -2.66 -15.52
CA ALA A 536 8.72 -3.58 -14.90
C ALA A 536 7.28 -3.46 -15.45
N ILE A 537 6.87 -2.27 -15.86
CA ILE A 537 5.61 -2.01 -16.57
C ILE A 537 5.91 -1.29 -17.88
N ASP A 538 5.32 -1.78 -18.96
CA ASP A 538 5.40 -1.17 -20.28
C ASP A 538 4.05 -1.26 -20.98
N LEU A 539 3.42 -0.11 -21.17
CA LEU A 539 2.08 0.00 -21.75
C LEU A 539 2.09 -0.18 -23.28
N GLU A 540 3.26 -0.16 -23.92
CA GLU A 540 3.40 -0.37 -25.36
C GLU A 540 3.42 -1.87 -25.71
N ARG A 541 3.68 -2.75 -24.73
CA ARG A 541 3.62 -4.20 -24.91
C ARG A 541 2.19 -4.70 -25.10
N HIS A 542 2.07 -5.90 -25.66
CA HIS A 542 0.79 -6.58 -25.74
C HIS A 542 0.13 -6.69 -24.36
N ARG A 543 -1.20 -6.61 -24.29
CA ARG A 543 -1.97 -6.51 -23.03
C ARG A 543 -1.61 -7.56 -21.95
N GLN A 544 -1.22 -8.76 -22.36
CA GLN A 544 -0.83 -9.86 -21.46
C GLN A 544 0.64 -9.80 -21.01
N GLU A 545 1.46 -9.00 -21.69
CA GLU A 545 2.90 -8.83 -21.51
C GLU A 545 3.27 -7.44 -20.97
N ILE A 546 2.28 -6.60 -20.61
CA ILE A 546 2.51 -5.28 -19.99
C ILE A 546 3.40 -5.40 -18.74
N ASN A 547 3.17 -6.43 -17.92
CA ASN A 547 4.01 -6.73 -16.78
C ASN A 547 5.24 -7.54 -17.24
N LEU A 548 6.42 -7.04 -16.90
CA LEU A 548 7.70 -7.67 -17.21
C LEU A 548 7.82 -9.10 -16.66
N SER A 549 7.23 -9.40 -15.50
CA SER A 549 7.23 -10.75 -14.95
C SER A 549 6.53 -11.72 -15.90
N ASN A 550 5.34 -11.36 -16.42
CA ASN A 550 4.61 -12.19 -17.38
C ASN A 550 5.37 -12.32 -18.71
N TYR A 551 5.95 -11.23 -19.20
CA TYR A 551 6.76 -11.23 -20.41
C TYR A 551 7.96 -12.17 -20.30
N ALA A 552 8.72 -12.08 -19.20
CA ALA A 552 9.87 -12.93 -18.94
C ALA A 552 9.49 -14.38 -18.75
N MET A 553 8.45 -14.68 -17.96
CA MET A 553 7.95 -16.04 -17.78
C MET A 553 7.56 -16.67 -19.12
N ASN A 554 6.91 -15.92 -20.01
CA ASN A 554 6.56 -16.39 -21.35
C ASN A 554 7.81 -16.74 -22.19
N ARG A 555 8.82 -15.86 -22.21
CA ARG A 555 10.06 -16.06 -22.97
C ARG A 555 10.88 -17.23 -22.42
N ILE A 556 10.99 -17.34 -21.10
CA ILE A 556 11.69 -18.44 -20.44
C ILE A 556 11.01 -19.78 -20.73
N GLN A 557 9.68 -19.87 -20.61
CA GLN A 557 8.93 -21.10 -20.88
C GLN A 557 8.96 -21.54 -22.34
N ARG A 558 9.09 -20.59 -23.28
CA ARG A 558 9.17 -20.86 -24.72
C ARG A 558 10.59 -21.07 -25.23
N CYS A 559 11.58 -21.18 -24.33
CA CYS A 559 12.98 -21.30 -24.70
C CYS A 559 13.53 -20.13 -25.53
N ALA A 560 12.89 -18.96 -25.45
CA ALA A 560 13.25 -17.73 -26.18
C ALA A 560 13.92 -16.71 -25.23
N PHE A 561 14.77 -17.21 -24.31
CA PHE A 561 15.40 -16.38 -23.29
C PHE A 561 16.38 -15.37 -23.88
N ASP A 562 17.05 -15.71 -24.98
CA ASP A 562 17.94 -14.82 -25.72
C ASP A 562 17.25 -13.53 -26.20
N GLU A 563 15.94 -13.56 -26.46
CA GLU A 563 15.15 -12.36 -26.79
C GLU A 563 14.93 -11.43 -25.59
N LEU A 564 15.05 -11.95 -24.36
CA LEU A 564 14.84 -11.21 -23.12
C LEU A 564 16.11 -10.51 -22.63
N VAL A 565 17.29 -11.06 -22.91
CA VAL A 565 18.56 -10.58 -22.34
C VAL A 565 19.02 -9.30 -23.03
N ASP A 566 19.49 -8.32 -22.24
CA ASP A 566 20.10 -7.10 -22.78
C ASP A 566 21.29 -7.46 -23.69
N PRO A 567 21.25 -7.07 -24.98
CA PRO A 567 22.30 -7.38 -25.94
C PRO A 567 23.71 -6.93 -25.52
N HIS A 568 23.81 -5.91 -24.67
CA HIS A 568 25.09 -5.33 -24.22
C HIS A 568 25.71 -6.08 -23.05
N LEU A 569 25.06 -7.11 -22.50
CA LEU A 569 25.65 -7.92 -21.43
C LEU A 569 26.74 -8.87 -21.93
N GLY A 570 26.81 -9.13 -23.24
CA GLY A 570 27.73 -10.09 -23.81
C GLY A 570 27.21 -11.53 -23.81
N PHE A 571 25.91 -11.74 -23.65
CA PHE A 571 25.28 -13.07 -23.63
C PHE A 571 25.59 -13.93 -24.88
N ALA A 572 25.65 -13.29 -26.06
CA ALA A 572 25.99 -13.97 -27.31
C ALA A 572 27.50 -14.26 -27.45
N SER A 573 28.36 -13.48 -26.81
CA SER A 573 29.82 -13.50 -27.03
C SER A 573 30.63 -14.15 -25.91
N ASP A 574 30.14 -14.12 -24.68
CA ASP A 574 30.84 -14.59 -23.48
C ASP A 574 30.11 -15.81 -22.88
N PHE A 575 30.78 -16.96 -22.88
CA PHE A 575 30.24 -18.22 -22.37
C PHE A 575 29.91 -18.15 -20.87
N LYS A 576 30.80 -17.53 -20.08
CA LYS A 576 30.65 -17.41 -18.64
C LYS A 576 29.44 -16.54 -18.32
N VAL A 577 29.33 -15.38 -18.97
CA VAL A 577 28.15 -14.50 -18.83
C VAL A 577 26.89 -15.25 -19.22
N ARG A 578 26.87 -15.94 -20.37
CA ARG A 578 25.71 -16.72 -20.80
C ARG A 578 25.24 -17.70 -19.74
N LYS A 579 26.16 -18.49 -19.16
CA LYS A 579 25.82 -19.46 -18.11
C LYS A 579 25.33 -18.78 -16.85
N MET A 580 26.05 -17.78 -16.34
CA MET A 580 25.63 -17.03 -15.15
C MET A 580 24.25 -16.39 -15.33
N THR A 581 24.03 -15.67 -16.43
CA THR A 581 22.74 -15.03 -16.73
C THR A 581 21.61 -16.04 -16.86
N THR A 582 21.88 -17.22 -17.45
CA THR A 582 20.90 -18.33 -17.51
C THR A 582 20.54 -18.83 -16.10
N MET A 583 21.53 -19.06 -15.24
CA MET A 583 21.28 -19.53 -13.87
C MET A 583 20.53 -18.48 -13.03
N VAL A 584 20.85 -17.19 -13.19
CA VAL A 584 20.10 -16.11 -12.53
C VAL A 584 18.66 -16.04 -13.05
N ALA A 585 18.43 -16.27 -14.35
CA ALA A 585 17.09 -16.33 -14.90
C ALA A 585 16.27 -17.52 -14.38
N GLU A 586 16.91 -18.68 -14.19
CA GLU A 586 16.28 -19.83 -13.53
C GLU A 586 15.89 -19.51 -12.08
N LEU A 587 16.76 -18.83 -11.34
CA LEU A 587 16.45 -18.37 -9.99
C LEU A 587 15.31 -17.34 -9.98
N ALA A 588 15.31 -16.39 -10.92
CA ALA A 588 14.23 -15.43 -11.09
C ALA A 588 12.90 -16.11 -11.41
N PHE A 589 12.91 -17.13 -12.28
CA PHE A 589 11.74 -17.96 -12.58
C PHE A 589 11.17 -18.63 -11.33
N GLN A 590 12.02 -19.14 -10.43
CA GLN A 590 11.58 -19.70 -9.14
C GLN A 590 11.01 -18.61 -8.21
N CYS A 591 11.61 -17.42 -8.17
CA CYS A 591 11.11 -16.30 -7.36
C CYS A 591 9.74 -15.80 -7.85
N LEU A 592 9.48 -15.88 -9.16
CA LEU A 592 8.26 -15.40 -9.82
C LEU A 592 7.13 -16.44 -9.88
N GLN A 593 7.26 -17.59 -9.21
CA GLN A 593 6.18 -18.57 -9.14
C GLN A 593 4.91 -17.97 -8.53
N HIS A 594 3.75 -18.38 -9.04
CA HIS A 594 2.47 -17.88 -8.54
C HIS A 594 2.26 -18.27 -7.07
N ASP A 595 2.40 -19.56 -6.74
CA ASP A 595 2.26 -20.04 -5.37
C ASP A 595 3.54 -19.80 -4.56
N LYS A 596 3.42 -19.13 -3.41
CA LYS A 596 4.52 -18.78 -2.51
C LYS A 596 5.30 -19.96 -1.96
N GLU A 597 4.71 -21.16 -1.96
CA GLU A 597 5.36 -22.39 -1.50
C GLU A 597 6.51 -22.82 -2.42
N PHE A 598 6.40 -22.54 -3.73
CA PHE A 598 7.44 -22.84 -4.71
C PHE A 598 8.52 -21.78 -4.82
N ARG A 599 8.32 -20.61 -4.20
CA ARG A 599 9.33 -19.56 -4.15
C ARG A 599 10.40 -19.93 -3.10
N PRO A 600 11.70 -19.74 -3.37
CA PRO A 600 12.72 -19.87 -2.34
C PRO A 600 12.57 -18.79 -1.25
N SER A 601 13.23 -18.96 -0.12
CA SER A 601 13.45 -17.88 0.85
C SER A 601 14.54 -16.91 0.37
N MET A 602 14.58 -15.68 0.88
CA MET A 602 15.63 -14.73 0.49
C MET A 602 17.05 -15.19 0.87
N ASP A 603 17.20 -15.97 1.95
CA ASP A 603 18.48 -16.58 2.31
C ASP A 603 18.93 -17.64 1.26
N GLU A 604 18.00 -18.47 0.78
CA GLU A 604 18.28 -19.42 -0.30
C GLU A 604 18.62 -18.71 -1.62
N VAL A 605 17.92 -17.61 -1.93
CA VAL A 605 18.21 -16.76 -3.10
C VAL A 605 19.62 -16.18 -2.99
N PHE A 606 19.96 -15.58 -1.84
CA PHE A 606 21.29 -15.01 -1.60
C PHE A 606 22.40 -16.07 -1.72
N LYS A 607 22.22 -17.25 -1.11
CA LYS A 607 23.16 -18.37 -1.24
C LYS A 607 23.31 -18.86 -2.67
N SER A 608 22.21 -18.90 -3.42
CA SER A 608 22.22 -19.31 -4.84
C SER A 608 22.97 -18.33 -5.71
N LEU A 609 22.76 -17.02 -5.52
CA LEU A 609 23.49 -15.98 -6.26
C LEU A 609 25.00 -16.01 -5.98
N ASN A 610 25.42 -16.19 -4.72
CA ASN A 610 26.84 -16.35 -4.39
C ASN A 610 27.45 -17.59 -5.04
N ARG A 611 26.72 -18.72 -5.07
CA ARG A 611 27.18 -19.94 -5.76
C ARG A 611 27.36 -19.70 -7.26
N ILE A 612 26.43 -18.96 -7.89
CA ILE A 612 26.53 -18.60 -9.31
C ILE A 612 27.77 -17.73 -9.57
N GLU A 613 28.08 -16.78 -8.69
CA GLU A 613 29.28 -15.94 -8.83
C GLU A 613 30.57 -16.75 -8.66
N SER A 614 30.62 -17.66 -7.68
CA SER A 614 31.82 -18.43 -7.34
C SER A 614 32.04 -19.70 -8.17
N ALA A 615 31.10 -20.04 -9.06
CA ALA A 615 31.17 -21.29 -9.82
C ALA A 615 32.37 -21.28 -10.80
N ASP A 616 33.03 -22.44 -10.91
CA ASP A 616 34.10 -22.67 -11.87
C ASP A 616 33.50 -23.01 -13.24
N PHE A 617 33.36 -21.99 -14.07
CA PHE A 617 32.78 -22.12 -15.41
C PHE A 617 33.78 -22.65 -16.45
N ASP A 618 35.08 -22.67 -16.15
CA ASP A 618 36.09 -23.20 -17.07
C ASP A 618 35.93 -24.74 -17.17
N ALA A 619 35.72 -25.40 -16.03
CA ALA A 619 35.39 -26.83 -15.98
C ALA A 619 34.06 -27.16 -16.70
N LEU A 620 33.04 -26.33 -16.54
CA LEU A 620 31.73 -26.51 -17.21
C LEU A 620 31.80 -26.31 -18.72
N GLN A 621 32.66 -25.41 -19.20
CA GLN A 621 32.89 -25.20 -20.63
C GLN A 621 33.56 -26.41 -21.27
N GLU A 622 34.54 -27.01 -20.59
CA GLU A 622 35.22 -28.21 -21.07
C GLU A 622 34.27 -29.42 -21.17
N GLU A 623 33.39 -29.60 -20.18
CA GLU A 623 32.36 -30.64 -20.20
C GLU A 623 31.37 -30.46 -21.36
N GLU A 624 30.85 -29.26 -21.59
CA GLU A 624 29.89 -29.00 -22.68
C GLU A 624 30.55 -29.18 -24.06
N MET A 625 31.80 -28.74 -24.21
CA MET A 625 32.59 -29.01 -25.41
C MET A 625 32.90 -30.50 -25.60
N ALA A 626 33.09 -31.27 -24.52
CA ALA A 626 33.23 -32.72 -24.59
C ALA A 626 31.92 -33.40 -25.02
N VAL A 627 30.78 -32.98 -24.49
CA VAL A 627 29.45 -33.50 -24.87
C VAL A 627 29.10 -33.15 -26.33
N GLU A 628 29.39 -31.93 -26.79
CA GLU A 628 29.17 -31.53 -28.19
C GLU A 628 30.07 -32.36 -29.13
N ARG A 629 31.33 -32.63 -28.76
CA ARG A 629 32.24 -33.52 -29.51
C ARG A 629 31.70 -34.95 -29.63
N VAL A 630 31.14 -35.50 -28.55
CA VAL A 630 30.52 -36.84 -28.55
C VAL A 630 29.23 -36.86 -29.39
N LYS A 631 28.41 -35.80 -29.36
CA LYS A 631 27.22 -35.66 -30.21
C LYS A 631 27.57 -35.60 -31.70
N ILE A 632 28.64 -34.89 -32.08
CA ILE A 632 29.11 -34.81 -33.47
C ILE A 632 29.67 -36.17 -33.95
N GLN A 633 30.35 -36.91 -33.08
CA GLN A 633 30.83 -38.26 -33.42
C GLN A 633 29.69 -39.27 -33.59
N THR A 634 28.63 -39.20 -32.78
CA THR A 634 27.47 -40.11 -32.86
C THR A 634 26.53 -39.78 -34.02
N SER A 635 26.43 -38.52 -34.48
CA SER A 635 25.65 -38.15 -35.67
C SER A 635 26.28 -38.58 -37.01
N ASN A 636 27.54 -39.03 -37.00
CA ASN A 636 28.28 -39.46 -38.20
C ASN A 636 28.31 -40.99 -38.41
N LEU A 637 27.61 -41.79 -37.59
CA LEU A 637 27.43 -43.22 -37.86
C LEU A 637 26.17 -43.47 -38.72
N PRO A 638 26.24 -44.29 -39.78
CA PRO A 638 25.05 -44.66 -40.55
C PRO A 638 24.10 -45.53 -39.69
N PRO A 639 22.78 -45.45 -39.90
CA PRO A 639 21.83 -46.27 -39.15
C PRO A 639 22.03 -47.74 -39.51
N SER A 640 22.42 -48.56 -38.53
CA SER A 640 22.46 -50.01 -38.68
C SER A 640 21.05 -50.59 -38.72
N PRO A 641 20.80 -51.69 -39.46
CA PRO A 641 19.46 -52.24 -39.63
C PRO A 641 18.94 -52.82 -38.32
N ILE A 642 17.65 -52.60 -38.08
CA ILE A 642 16.88 -53.19 -36.99
C ILE A 642 16.85 -54.72 -37.17
N GLU A 643 17.44 -55.47 -36.25
CA GLU A 643 17.07 -56.87 -36.01
C GLU A 643 16.87 -57.14 -34.52
N ASN A 644 15.72 -57.77 -34.24
CA ASN A 644 15.23 -58.21 -32.95
C ASN A 644 16.27 -59.05 -32.19
N VAL A 645 16.59 -58.65 -30.95
CA VAL A 645 16.92 -59.62 -29.89
C VAL A 645 16.25 -59.18 -28.59
N HIS A 646 15.05 -59.71 -28.38
CA HIS A 646 14.47 -59.84 -27.04
C HIS A 646 15.08 -61.10 -26.40
N ALA A 647 15.39 -61.00 -25.09
CA ALA A 647 15.66 -62.07 -24.12
C ALA A 647 17.13 -62.48 -23.89
N GLN A 648 17.72 -61.86 -22.85
CA GLN A 648 18.50 -62.43 -21.74
C GLN A 648 19.32 -61.25 -21.18
N LEU A 649 18.95 -60.63 -20.06
CA LEU A 649 19.22 -61.14 -18.72
C LEU A 649 18.34 -60.39 -17.70
N LEU A 650 17.38 -61.10 -17.10
CA LEU A 650 16.85 -60.79 -15.78
C LEU A 650 17.46 -61.80 -14.79
N SER A 651 18.32 -61.30 -13.92
CA SER A 651 18.83 -61.91 -12.68
C SER A 651 19.86 -60.88 -12.17
N ASN A 652 19.69 -60.12 -11.10
CA ASN A 652 19.01 -60.40 -9.85
C ASN A 652 18.76 -59.07 -9.09
N ASN A 653 17.76 -59.12 -8.21
CA ASN A 653 17.56 -58.30 -6.99
C ASN A 653 16.80 -56.96 -7.09
N GLN A 654 15.48 -57.11 -6.96
CA GLN A 654 14.59 -56.45 -5.99
C GLN A 654 14.69 -54.93 -5.81
N VAL A 655 13.73 -54.27 -6.44
CA VAL A 655 13.25 -52.92 -6.14
C VAL A 655 12.20 -52.99 -5.02
N HIS A 656 12.30 -52.12 -4.02
CA HIS A 656 11.14 -51.55 -3.34
C HIS A 656 11.18 -50.01 -3.47
N PRO A 657 10.00 -49.36 -3.59
CA PRO A 657 9.84 -48.11 -4.32
C PRO A 657 10.14 -46.86 -3.47
N PRO A 658 10.65 -45.77 -4.06
CA PRO A 658 10.61 -44.46 -3.42
C PRO A 658 9.16 -43.96 -3.32
N SER A 659 8.88 -43.29 -2.20
CA SER A 659 7.59 -42.75 -1.75
C SER A 659 6.91 -41.82 -2.75
N PRO A 660 5.56 -41.70 -2.70
CA PRO A 660 4.78 -40.87 -3.63
C PRO A 660 5.06 -39.38 -3.44
N ILE A 661 5.29 -38.70 -4.57
CA ILE A 661 5.39 -37.25 -4.71
C ILE A 661 4.02 -36.78 -5.23
N SER A 662 3.27 -36.09 -4.38
CA SER A 662 1.97 -35.41 -4.62
C SER A 662 0.69 -36.05 -4.03
N VAL A 663 -0.22 -35.17 -3.61
CA VAL A 663 -1.35 -35.40 -2.69
C VAL A 663 -2.68 -35.69 -3.43
N MET A 664 -2.63 -36.28 -4.62
CA MET A 664 -3.85 -36.53 -5.42
C MET A 664 -4.06 -37.97 -5.89
N ASP A 665 -3.35 -38.94 -5.31
CA ASP A 665 -3.66 -40.36 -5.54
C ASP A 665 -4.67 -40.92 -4.54
N LYS A 666 -5.69 -41.57 -5.08
CA LYS A 666 -6.85 -42.12 -4.38
C LYS A 666 -6.46 -43.40 -3.64
N TRP A 667 -6.64 -43.41 -2.32
CA TRP A 667 -6.32 -44.55 -1.45
C TRP A 667 -7.42 -45.61 -1.52
N ASP A 668 -7.19 -46.72 -2.24
CA ASP A 668 -8.04 -47.92 -2.14
C ASP A 668 -7.55 -48.81 -0.98
N SER A 669 -8.10 -48.61 0.21
CA SER A 669 -7.79 -49.45 1.38
C SER A 669 -8.55 -50.79 1.31
N ARG A 670 -7.86 -51.88 0.94
CA ARG A 670 -8.32 -53.24 1.23
C ARG A 670 -7.86 -53.64 2.64
N SER A 671 -8.74 -53.48 3.62
CA SER A 671 -8.56 -54.05 4.96
C SER A 671 -9.49 -55.24 5.14
N THR A 672 -8.94 -56.44 4.94
CA THR A 672 -9.49 -57.69 5.46
C THR A 672 -9.10 -57.84 6.93
N ILE A 673 -10.09 -57.69 7.82
CA ILE A 673 -9.98 -58.08 9.24
C ILE A 673 -10.14 -59.61 9.34
N PRO A 674 -9.31 -60.33 10.11
CA PRO A 674 -9.70 -61.61 10.67
C PRO A 674 -10.19 -61.42 12.12
N SER A 675 -11.36 -61.99 12.36
CA SER A 675 -12.05 -62.19 13.64
C SER A 675 -11.17 -62.84 14.72
N LYS A 676 -11.15 -62.26 15.93
CA LYS A 676 -11.71 -62.85 17.14
C LYS A 676 -11.73 -61.84 18.29
#